data_AF-A0AAE0QP26-F1
#
_entry.id   AF-A0AAE0QP26-F1
#
_cell.length_a   1.000
_cell.length_b   1.000
_cell.length_c   1.000
_cell.angle_alpha   90.00
_cell.angle_beta   90.00
_cell.angle_gamma   90.00
#
_symmetry.space_group_name_H-M   'P 1'
#
loop_
_entity.id
_entity.type
_entity.pdbx_description
1 polymer ?
#
loop_
_entity_poly.entity_id
_entity_poly.type
_entity_poly.pdbx_seq_one_letter_code
_entity_poly.pdbx_strand_id
1 'polypeptide(L)'
;MAADEENSCGTVCLKYLLFTFNLLFWLSGGSVVAVGLWTLVDKSDYISLLSSSTYSNAAYILIAAGAVVMLTGILGCCATIKENKRLLIVYKRHLSTTSNSQTPNSTMAKTKELSKDTRNKTVDLHQAGKTESAIGKQLGVKKSTVGAIIRKWKTYKTTDNLPRSGAPRKISPRGVKMITRTVSKNPRTTRGDLVNDLQRAGTKVTKATISNTLRCQGLKSCSARHVSLLKPVHVRARLKFAREHLDDPEEDWENVIWSDETKIELFGKNSTCRVWRRKNAELHPKNTIPTVKHGGGNIMLWGCFSAKGPGRLIRVKERMNGAMYREILSKNLLPSARALTMKRGWVFQHGNDPKHTARATKEWLRKKHFKVLEWPSQSPDLNPIENLWRELKIRVAQRQPQNITALEEICMEEWAKLPCNILCTAGVDIPAGDHCWSSGLLVLSRGKHFIRLNDELSADLKKTMVQKYQQPDQEHITRAVDKLQQDLKCCGSNSSADWQEGAWIQTFADRRLVPDSCCKTPTVNCGFRDHPSNIYKVEVWLIHSSFFNNRGGCISKLEEFILQHLLILGGVGIGIAFLQPTCLIVASATPQGVSARSFQQCFSLCSPVFNLQTATPGGKTIDFVGIDENSARWVQDFSVKPYATPAKLESIDGARYQALLIPDCPGALKDLAHSGSLARILTHFSSQKKPVCAVGQGVSALCCAIEGQKWIFNGYSLTGPSVFELVRSPDFANLPLIVEDFVKDNGGSYTGEFVGSLKHLSSQEDALHVVLDRHLVTGQNVQSTTAAVNNLILLFNSR
;
A
#
# COMPACT_ATOMS: atom_id res chain seq x y z
N MET A 1 9.84 -51.51 17.62
CA MET A 1 10.97 -51.30 16.69
C MET A 1 10.49 -51.24 15.22
N ALA A 2 9.45 -50.46 14.92
CA ALA A 2 8.93 -50.33 13.55
C ALA A 2 8.38 -48.92 13.28
N ALA A 3 9.03 -47.89 13.84
CA ALA A 3 8.63 -46.49 13.66
C ALA A 3 9.72 -45.62 13.00
N ASP A 4 10.88 -46.18 12.69
CA ASP A 4 12.05 -45.39 12.26
C ASP A 4 12.29 -45.32 10.75
N GLU A 5 11.62 -46.13 9.92
CA GLU A 5 11.90 -46.14 8.47
C GLU A 5 11.06 -45.16 7.63
N GLU A 6 9.86 -44.74 8.08
CA GLU A 6 8.99 -43.83 7.30
C GLU A 6 9.45 -42.35 7.35
N ASN A 7 10.30 -41.99 8.32
CA ASN A 7 10.82 -40.62 8.49
C ASN A 7 12.00 -40.27 7.58
N SER A 8 12.61 -41.24 6.87
CA SER A 8 13.87 -40.99 6.15
C SER A 8 13.67 -40.22 4.82
N CYS A 9 12.70 -40.61 3.98
CA CYS A 9 12.53 -40.03 2.64
C CYS A 9 12.02 -38.57 2.67
N GLY A 10 11.07 -38.25 3.55
CA GLY A 10 10.56 -36.89 3.73
C GLY A 10 11.62 -35.92 4.23
N THR A 11 12.48 -36.37 5.13
CA THR A 11 13.57 -35.56 5.69
C THR A 11 14.67 -35.32 4.66
N VAL A 12 14.96 -36.29 3.80
CA VAL A 12 15.94 -36.15 2.70
C VAL A 12 15.42 -35.15 1.64
N CYS A 13 14.15 -35.24 1.23
CA CYS A 13 13.58 -34.32 0.26
C CYS A 13 13.49 -32.87 0.80
N LEU A 14 13.12 -32.73 2.09
CA LEU A 14 13.11 -31.43 2.77
C LEU A 14 14.51 -30.82 2.88
N LYS A 15 15.55 -31.63 3.14
CA LYS A 15 16.95 -31.18 3.17
C LYS A 15 17.42 -30.62 1.83
N TYR A 16 17.16 -31.32 0.73
CA TYR A 16 17.53 -30.84 -0.61
C TYR A 16 16.76 -29.58 -1.01
N LEU A 17 15.50 -29.47 -0.62
CA LEU A 17 14.67 -28.28 -0.86
C LEU A 17 15.18 -27.08 -0.05
N LEU A 18 15.51 -27.27 1.23
CA LEU A 18 16.08 -26.24 2.11
C LEU A 18 17.46 -25.79 1.62
N PHE A 19 18.30 -26.73 1.19
CA PHE A 19 19.61 -26.43 0.62
C PHE A 19 19.50 -25.60 -0.67
N THR A 20 18.61 -26.01 -1.59
CA THR A 20 18.39 -25.29 -2.85
C THR A 20 17.87 -23.87 -2.61
N PHE A 21 16.96 -23.69 -1.66
CA PHE A 21 16.45 -22.38 -1.27
C PHE A 21 17.55 -21.48 -0.67
N ASN A 22 18.38 -22.02 0.23
CA ASN A 22 19.51 -21.28 0.81
C ASN A 22 20.58 -20.92 -0.21
N LEU A 23 20.83 -21.78 -1.18
CA LEU A 23 21.76 -21.51 -2.28
C LEU A 23 21.25 -20.35 -3.15
N LEU A 24 19.96 -20.30 -3.46
CA LEU A 24 19.36 -19.20 -4.21
C LEU A 24 19.42 -17.87 -3.41
N PHE A 25 19.23 -17.93 -2.09
CA PHE A 25 19.34 -16.78 -1.20
C PHE A 25 20.78 -16.26 -1.10
N TRP A 26 21.75 -17.17 -1.08
CA TRP A 26 23.17 -16.82 -1.13
C TRP A 26 23.55 -16.15 -2.45
N LEU A 27 23.07 -16.69 -3.59
CA LEU A 27 23.31 -16.13 -4.92
C LEU A 27 22.67 -14.74 -5.09
N SER A 28 21.48 -14.52 -4.52
CA SER A 28 20.83 -13.20 -4.55
C SER A 28 21.58 -12.18 -3.68
N GLY A 29 22.02 -12.56 -2.47
CA GLY A 29 22.86 -11.73 -1.62
C GLY A 29 24.17 -11.33 -2.30
N GLY A 30 24.85 -12.28 -2.95
CA GLY A 30 26.06 -12.02 -3.72
C GLY A 30 25.82 -11.06 -4.90
N SER A 31 24.67 -11.17 -5.57
CA SER A 31 24.29 -10.24 -6.65
C SER A 31 24.07 -8.82 -6.12
N VAL A 32 23.45 -8.66 -4.95
CA VAL A 32 23.24 -7.35 -4.30
C VAL A 32 24.56 -6.73 -3.86
N VAL A 33 25.46 -7.51 -3.26
CA VAL A 33 26.82 -7.05 -2.90
C VAL A 33 27.61 -6.66 -4.16
N ALA A 34 27.53 -7.44 -5.24
CA ALA A 34 28.19 -7.13 -6.50
C ALA A 34 27.67 -5.81 -7.09
N VAL A 35 26.36 -5.54 -7.05
CA VAL A 35 25.79 -4.26 -7.47
C VAL A 35 26.28 -3.12 -6.57
N GLY A 36 26.35 -3.31 -5.25
CA GLY A 36 26.85 -2.30 -4.32
C GLY A 36 28.33 -1.98 -4.52
N LEU A 37 29.18 -3.00 -4.66
CA LEU A 37 30.60 -2.86 -4.98
C LEU A 37 30.82 -2.24 -6.36
N TRP A 38 30.06 -2.66 -7.38
CA TRP A 38 30.09 -2.04 -8.71
C TRP A 38 29.71 -0.55 -8.64
N THR A 39 28.70 -0.21 -7.84
CA THR A 39 28.31 1.18 -7.58
C THR A 39 29.43 2.00 -6.92
N LEU A 40 30.21 1.41 -6.01
CA LEU A 40 31.35 2.10 -5.39
C LEU A 40 32.58 2.17 -6.30
N VAL A 41 32.89 1.12 -7.06
CA VAL A 41 34.14 1.00 -7.83
C VAL A 41 34.06 1.70 -9.18
N ASP A 42 32.96 1.52 -9.91
CA ASP A 42 32.82 2.10 -11.26
C ASP A 42 32.22 3.50 -11.23
N LYS A 43 31.45 3.81 -10.17
CA LYS A 43 30.75 5.09 -10.02
C LYS A 43 31.29 6.01 -8.91
N SER A 44 32.44 5.71 -8.30
CA SER A 44 33.14 6.61 -7.35
C SER A 44 33.29 8.03 -7.89
N ASP A 45 33.54 8.16 -9.19
CA ASP A 45 33.78 9.45 -9.84
C ASP A 45 32.51 10.32 -9.79
N TYR A 46 31.33 9.71 -9.98
CA TYR A 46 30.04 10.40 -9.96
C TYR A 46 29.63 10.90 -8.57
N ILE A 47 30.13 10.26 -7.51
CA ILE A 47 29.86 10.65 -6.12
C ILE A 47 30.39 12.07 -5.85
N SER A 48 31.45 12.49 -6.53
CA SER A 48 31.97 13.86 -6.40
C SER A 48 31.05 14.95 -7.00
N LEU A 49 30.16 14.57 -7.93
CA LEU A 49 29.17 15.47 -8.52
C LEU A 49 27.90 15.58 -7.67
N LEU A 50 27.73 14.67 -6.71
CA LEU A 50 26.59 14.60 -5.81
C LEU A 50 27.05 15.05 -4.43
N SER A 51 26.76 16.31 -4.06
CA SER A 51 27.19 16.93 -2.81
C SER A 51 26.68 16.24 -1.53
N SER A 52 25.81 15.23 -1.65
CA SER A 52 25.14 14.56 -0.54
C SER A 52 25.77 13.20 -0.21
N SER A 53 26.13 13.03 1.07
CA SER A 53 26.63 11.77 1.64
C SER A 53 25.65 10.59 1.54
N THR A 54 24.40 10.85 1.14
CA THR A 54 23.32 9.88 1.00
C THR A 54 23.60 8.79 -0.04
N TYR A 55 24.26 9.09 -1.16
CA TYR A 55 24.51 8.07 -2.19
C TYR A 55 25.57 7.06 -1.77
N SER A 56 26.67 7.55 -1.19
CA SER A 56 27.72 6.71 -0.61
C SER A 56 27.16 5.86 0.55
N ASN A 57 26.38 6.49 1.44
CA ASN A 57 25.69 5.79 2.53
C ASN A 57 24.72 4.72 1.99
N ALA A 58 23.96 4.99 0.93
CA ALA A 58 23.05 4.01 0.33
C ALA A 58 23.80 2.82 -0.28
N ALA A 59 24.94 3.05 -0.95
CA ALA A 59 25.77 1.97 -1.48
C ALA A 59 26.37 1.11 -0.36
N TYR A 60 26.88 1.72 0.72
CA TYR A 60 27.35 0.98 1.90
C TYR A 60 26.23 0.20 2.59
N ILE A 61 25.02 0.76 2.70
CA ILE A 61 23.84 0.07 3.24
C ILE A 61 23.48 -1.14 2.36
N LEU A 62 23.55 -1.01 1.03
CA LEU A 62 23.27 -2.10 0.10
C LEU A 62 24.29 -3.23 0.23
N ILE A 63 25.58 -2.90 0.35
CA ILE A 63 26.66 -3.88 0.57
C ILE A 63 26.48 -4.58 1.90
N ALA A 64 26.19 -3.84 2.98
CA ALA A 64 25.95 -4.40 4.30
C ALA A 64 24.74 -5.34 4.29
N ALA A 65 23.61 -4.93 3.69
CA ALA A 65 22.42 -5.75 3.56
C ALA A 65 22.67 -7.02 2.73
N GLY A 66 23.33 -6.89 1.57
CA GLY A 66 23.70 -8.01 0.73
C GLY A 66 24.66 -8.99 1.43
N ALA A 67 25.62 -8.48 2.20
CA ALA A 67 26.56 -9.29 2.97
C ALA A 67 25.86 -10.10 4.06
N VAL A 68 24.87 -9.51 4.75
CA VAL A 68 24.03 -10.22 5.73
C VAL A 68 23.22 -11.33 5.05
N VAL A 69 22.61 -11.08 3.89
CA VAL A 69 21.88 -12.09 3.11
C VAL A 69 22.81 -13.23 2.65
N MET A 70 24.03 -12.89 2.24
CA MET A 70 25.03 -13.87 1.84
C MET A 70 25.52 -14.71 3.04
N LEU A 71 25.78 -14.09 4.19
CA LEU A 71 26.19 -14.80 5.41
C LEU A 71 25.08 -15.73 5.94
N THR A 72 23.82 -15.30 5.89
CA THR A 72 22.68 -16.15 6.30
C THR A 72 22.48 -17.32 5.34
N GLY A 73 22.61 -17.12 4.02
CA GLY A 73 22.55 -18.19 3.02
C GLY A 73 23.66 -19.24 3.17
N ILE A 74 24.91 -18.82 3.40
CA ILE A 74 26.03 -19.77 3.56
C ILE A 74 25.95 -20.55 4.88
N LEU A 75 25.51 -19.90 5.96
CA LEU A 75 25.23 -20.58 7.22
C LEU A 75 24.10 -21.61 7.07
N GLY A 76 23.08 -21.34 6.25
CA GLY A 76 22.02 -22.28 5.90
C GLY A 76 22.47 -23.49 5.11
N CYS A 77 23.30 -23.26 4.09
CA CYS A 77 23.92 -24.35 3.34
C CYS A 77 24.81 -25.22 4.24
N CYS A 78 25.66 -24.60 5.08
CA CYS A 78 26.53 -25.31 6.01
C CYS A 78 25.75 -26.10 7.08
N ALA A 79 24.67 -25.52 7.62
CA ALA A 79 23.82 -26.16 8.63
C ALA A 79 23.12 -27.40 8.06
N THR A 80 22.69 -27.32 6.79
CA THR A 80 22.00 -28.43 6.11
C THR A 80 22.97 -29.56 5.76
N ILE A 81 24.21 -29.24 5.37
CA ILE A 81 25.23 -30.24 5.00
C ILE A 81 25.85 -30.93 6.22
N LYS A 82 26.16 -30.19 7.29
CA LYS A 82 26.90 -30.74 8.45
C LYS A 82 26.03 -31.42 9.50
N GLU A 83 24.70 -31.40 9.36
CA GLU A 83 23.71 -31.93 10.33
C GLU A 83 23.98 -31.53 11.80
N ASN A 84 24.69 -30.43 12.02
CA ASN A 84 25.15 -30.05 13.35
C ASN A 84 24.03 -29.27 14.05
N LYS A 85 23.44 -29.89 15.09
CA LYS A 85 22.32 -29.32 15.87
C LYS A 85 22.59 -27.91 16.37
N ARG A 86 23.85 -27.56 16.72
CA ARG A 86 24.22 -26.21 17.16
C ARG A 86 24.17 -25.18 16.02
N LEU A 87 24.58 -25.57 14.81
CA LEU A 87 24.55 -24.70 13.63
C LEU A 87 23.11 -24.49 13.14
N LEU A 88 22.25 -25.50 13.25
CA LEU A 88 20.81 -25.39 12.96
C LEU A 88 20.09 -24.46 13.94
N ILE A 89 20.50 -24.41 15.21
CA ILE A 89 19.97 -23.46 16.20
C ILE A 89 20.42 -22.02 15.88
N VAL A 90 21.68 -21.81 15.50
CA VAL A 90 22.21 -20.49 15.08
C VAL A 90 21.55 -20.02 13.77
N TYR A 91 21.41 -20.93 12.81
CA TYR A 91 20.73 -20.68 11.54
C TYR A 91 19.23 -20.38 11.73
N LYS A 92 18.55 -21.10 12.63
CA LYS A 92 17.15 -20.83 13.02
C LYS A 92 17.00 -19.46 13.70
N ARG A 93 17.97 -19.06 14.54
CA ARG A 93 18.00 -17.76 15.25
C ARG A 93 18.33 -16.58 14.32
N HIS A 94 19.08 -16.81 13.24
CA HIS A 94 19.35 -15.82 12.18
C HIS A 94 18.19 -15.72 11.16
N LEU A 95 17.46 -16.80 10.86
CA LEU A 95 16.25 -16.74 10.03
C LEU A 95 15.08 -16.01 10.71
N SER A 96 15.03 -15.97 12.05
CA SER A 96 14.04 -15.16 12.78
C SER A 96 14.20 -13.65 12.51
N THR A 97 15.37 -13.22 12.03
CA THR A 97 15.67 -11.83 11.65
C THR A 97 15.56 -11.57 10.15
N THR A 98 15.36 -12.60 9.32
CA THR A 98 15.28 -12.44 7.87
C THR A 98 14.53 -13.63 7.25
N SER A 99 13.33 -13.35 6.75
CA SER A 99 12.49 -14.16 5.85
C SER A 99 11.24 -14.79 6.46
N ASN A 100 10.16 -14.63 5.72
CA ASN A 100 9.04 -15.55 5.67
C ASN A 100 8.26 -15.43 4.34
N SER A 101 8.94 -15.75 3.25
CA SER A 101 8.35 -15.96 1.91
C SER A 101 7.27 -17.06 1.91
N GLN A 102 6.05 -16.75 1.43
CA GLN A 102 5.00 -17.74 1.10
C GLN A 102 4.55 -17.65 -0.38
N THR A 103 4.12 -18.80 -0.93
CA THR A 103 3.27 -18.92 -2.13
C THR A 103 1.90 -19.53 -1.80
N PRO A 104 0.84 -19.28 -2.59
CA PRO A 104 -0.55 -19.59 -2.25
C PRO A 104 -1.11 -20.84 -2.97
N ASN A 105 -2.09 -21.53 -2.36
CA ASN A 105 -3.44 -21.76 -2.93
C ASN A 105 -4.27 -22.80 -2.15
N SER A 106 -5.60 -22.55 -2.17
CA SER A 106 -6.76 -23.47 -2.10
C SER A 106 -6.48 -24.98 -1.87
N THR A 107 -7.26 -25.75 -1.10
CA THR A 107 -8.72 -25.95 -1.18
C THR A 107 -9.14 -27.01 -0.15
N MET A 108 -10.45 -27.13 0.09
CA MET A 108 -11.12 -28.24 0.77
C MET A 108 -10.50 -29.64 0.55
N ALA A 109 -10.51 -30.43 1.62
CA ALA A 109 -9.99 -31.80 1.70
C ALA A 109 -10.66 -32.79 0.72
N LYS A 110 -9.84 -33.66 0.11
CA LYS A 110 -10.22 -34.98 -0.42
C LYS A 110 -9.10 -36.00 -0.21
N THR A 111 -9.52 -37.26 -0.09
CA THR A 111 -8.85 -38.54 0.19
C THR A 111 -7.36 -38.67 -0.26
N LYS A 112 -6.51 -39.16 0.66
CA LYS A 112 -5.04 -39.31 0.53
C LYS A 112 -4.66 -40.34 -0.56
N GLU A 113 -3.84 -39.94 -1.54
CA GLU A 113 -3.34 -40.79 -2.63
C GLU A 113 -2.03 -41.54 -2.26
N LEU A 114 -1.74 -42.66 -2.95
CA LEU A 114 -0.51 -43.46 -2.75
C LEU A 114 0.73 -42.76 -3.37
N SER A 115 1.86 -42.78 -2.65
CA SER A 115 3.11 -42.13 -3.07
C SER A 115 3.69 -42.72 -4.38
N LYS A 116 4.51 -41.97 -5.10
CA LYS A 116 5.18 -42.42 -6.34
C LYS A 116 6.18 -43.54 -6.06
N ASP A 117 6.90 -43.46 -4.95
CA ASP A 117 7.86 -44.48 -4.52
C ASP A 117 7.21 -45.84 -4.26
N THR A 118 6.06 -45.87 -3.59
CA THR A 118 5.34 -47.13 -3.35
C THR A 118 4.86 -47.76 -4.67
N ARG A 119 4.51 -46.94 -5.67
CA ARG A 119 4.13 -47.41 -7.01
C ARG A 119 5.30 -47.94 -7.83
N ASN A 120 6.47 -47.29 -7.76
CA ASN A 120 7.71 -47.77 -8.38
C ASN A 120 8.10 -49.13 -7.80
N LYS A 121 8.21 -49.22 -6.47
CA LYS A 121 8.53 -50.47 -5.77
C LYS A 121 7.54 -51.60 -6.08
N THR A 122 6.26 -51.27 -6.27
CA THR A 122 5.25 -52.25 -6.70
C THR A 122 5.56 -52.82 -8.08
N VAL A 123 5.99 -51.98 -9.03
CA VAL A 123 6.38 -52.40 -10.38
C VAL A 123 7.68 -53.19 -10.36
N ASP A 124 8.68 -52.74 -9.59
CA ASP A 124 9.98 -53.41 -9.49
C ASP A 124 9.84 -54.82 -8.89
N LEU A 125 9.04 -54.96 -7.82
CA LEU A 125 8.76 -56.27 -7.21
C LEU A 125 7.94 -57.18 -8.15
N HIS A 126 7.08 -56.61 -9.00
CA HIS A 126 6.35 -57.36 -10.02
C HIS A 126 7.29 -57.84 -11.13
N GLN A 127 8.23 -57.00 -11.59
CA GLN A 127 9.26 -57.37 -12.56
C GLN A 127 10.20 -58.45 -12.01
N ALA A 128 10.47 -58.42 -10.70
CA ALA A 128 11.22 -59.46 -9.99
C ALA A 128 10.41 -60.76 -9.73
N GLY A 129 9.21 -60.90 -10.31
CA GLY A 129 8.43 -62.14 -10.30
C GLY A 129 7.57 -62.39 -9.05
N LYS A 130 7.45 -61.42 -8.13
CA LYS A 130 6.59 -61.60 -6.94
C LYS A 130 5.10 -61.50 -7.27
N THR A 131 4.29 -62.27 -6.55
CA THR A 131 2.83 -62.26 -6.71
C THR A 131 2.19 -61.00 -6.10
N GLU A 132 1.07 -60.55 -6.66
CA GLU A 132 0.40 -59.31 -6.22
C GLU A 132 0.02 -59.31 -4.73
N SER A 133 -0.31 -60.49 -4.18
CA SER A 133 -0.64 -60.66 -2.77
C SER A 133 0.59 -60.51 -1.87
N ALA A 134 1.74 -61.04 -2.28
CA ALA A 134 3.00 -60.89 -1.56
C ALA A 134 3.49 -59.44 -1.58
N ILE A 135 3.36 -58.77 -2.73
CA ILE A 135 3.70 -57.35 -2.89
C ILE A 135 2.80 -56.47 -2.00
N GLY A 136 1.49 -56.73 -1.98
CA GLY A 136 0.56 -55.99 -1.13
C GLY A 136 0.86 -56.13 0.37
N LYS A 137 1.18 -57.36 0.82
CA LYS A 137 1.56 -57.62 2.20
C LYS A 137 2.90 -56.97 2.57
N GLN A 138 3.87 -56.98 1.66
CA GLN A 138 5.20 -56.38 1.87
C GLN A 138 5.16 -54.84 1.93
N LEU A 139 4.28 -54.20 1.16
CA LEU A 139 4.21 -52.73 1.05
C LEU A 139 3.08 -52.09 1.88
N GLY A 140 2.26 -52.90 2.58
CA GLY A 140 1.09 -52.40 3.33
C GLY A 140 -0.03 -51.86 2.43
N VAL A 141 -0.13 -52.35 1.19
CA VAL A 141 -1.07 -51.88 0.17
C VAL A 141 -2.07 -52.98 -0.18
N LYS A 142 -3.36 -52.64 -0.30
CA LYS A 142 -4.40 -53.62 -0.69
C LYS A 142 -4.06 -54.26 -2.04
N LYS A 143 -4.24 -55.59 -2.16
CA LYS A 143 -3.99 -56.36 -3.40
C LYS A 143 -4.66 -55.72 -4.64
N SER A 144 -5.88 -55.21 -4.49
CA SER A 144 -6.61 -54.53 -5.57
C SER A 144 -5.89 -53.28 -6.08
N THR A 145 -5.25 -52.52 -5.20
CA THR A 145 -4.47 -51.34 -5.54
C THR A 145 -3.15 -51.73 -6.23
N VAL A 146 -2.48 -52.79 -5.76
CA VAL A 146 -1.30 -53.38 -6.42
C VAL A 146 -1.63 -53.81 -7.85
N GLY A 147 -2.72 -54.56 -8.04
CA GLY A 147 -3.17 -54.99 -9.36
C GLY A 147 -3.56 -53.82 -10.29
N ALA A 148 -4.12 -52.73 -9.75
CA ALA A 148 -4.41 -51.52 -10.53
C ALA A 148 -3.13 -50.80 -11.01
N ILE A 149 -2.11 -50.72 -10.15
CA ILE A 149 -0.81 -50.12 -10.49
C ILE A 149 -0.11 -50.94 -11.58
N ILE A 150 -0.06 -52.26 -11.43
CA ILE A 150 0.58 -53.17 -12.40
C ILE A 150 -0.12 -53.08 -13.77
N ARG A 151 -1.46 -53.08 -13.78
CA ARG A 151 -2.24 -52.95 -15.02
C ARG A 151 -1.95 -51.64 -15.75
N LYS A 152 -1.93 -50.53 -15.00
CA LYS A 152 -1.58 -49.21 -15.54
C LYS A 152 -0.16 -49.18 -16.10
N TRP A 153 0.80 -49.75 -15.40
CA TRP A 153 2.18 -49.82 -15.88
C TRP A 153 2.31 -50.68 -17.14
N LYS A 154 1.60 -51.81 -17.22
CA LYS A 154 1.56 -52.64 -18.44
C LYS A 154 1.04 -51.85 -19.65
N THR A 155 0.02 -51.03 -19.47
CA THR A 155 -0.61 -50.24 -20.55
C THR A 155 0.19 -48.99 -20.95
N TYR A 156 0.62 -48.18 -19.98
CA TYR A 156 1.18 -46.83 -20.25
C TYR A 156 2.68 -46.72 -19.98
N LYS A 157 3.33 -47.79 -19.50
CA LYS A 157 4.75 -47.84 -19.12
C LYS A 157 5.19 -46.71 -18.17
N THR A 158 4.26 -46.21 -17.37
CA THR A 158 4.51 -45.13 -16.41
C THR A 158 3.87 -45.43 -15.05
N THR A 159 4.59 -45.04 -14.00
CA THR A 159 4.13 -45.07 -12.60
C THR A 159 3.63 -43.71 -12.13
N ASP A 160 3.85 -42.65 -12.91
CA ASP A 160 3.38 -41.29 -12.63
C ASP A 160 1.86 -41.19 -12.66
N ASN A 161 1.30 -40.28 -11.86
CA ASN A 161 -0.12 -39.97 -11.95
C ASN A 161 -0.41 -39.39 -13.33
N LEU A 162 -1.34 -40.02 -14.06
CA LEU A 162 -1.80 -39.43 -15.31
C LEU A 162 -2.61 -38.17 -14.96
N PRO A 163 -2.58 -37.12 -15.81
CA PRO A 163 -3.43 -35.96 -15.61
C PRO A 163 -4.87 -36.43 -15.42
N ARG A 164 -5.46 -36.09 -14.28
CA ARG A 164 -6.88 -36.36 -14.07
C ARG A 164 -7.63 -35.63 -15.19
N SER A 165 -8.50 -36.32 -15.91
CA SER A 165 -9.42 -35.68 -16.83
C SER A 165 -10.25 -34.68 -16.02
N GLY A 166 -9.91 -33.39 -16.13
CA GLY A 166 -10.66 -32.34 -15.47
C GLY A 166 -12.12 -32.40 -15.91
N ALA A 167 -13.03 -31.87 -15.08
CA ALA A 167 -14.42 -31.73 -15.50
C ALA A 167 -14.46 -31.00 -16.86
N PRO A 168 -15.16 -31.56 -17.87
CA PRO A 168 -15.15 -31.00 -19.21
C PRO A 168 -15.61 -29.53 -19.16
N ARG A 169 -14.87 -28.67 -19.87
CA ARG A 169 -15.18 -27.23 -19.90
C ARG A 169 -16.58 -27.05 -20.47
N LYS A 170 -17.47 -26.40 -19.72
CA LYS A 170 -18.84 -26.10 -20.17
C LYS A 170 -18.88 -25.25 -21.46
N ILE A 171 -17.84 -24.45 -21.73
CA ILE A 171 -17.72 -23.67 -22.96
C ILE A 171 -16.69 -24.34 -23.86
N SER A 172 -17.09 -24.69 -25.08
CA SER A 172 -16.20 -25.27 -26.08
C SER A 172 -15.12 -24.26 -26.53
N PRO A 173 -13.95 -24.71 -27.02
CA PRO A 173 -12.92 -23.82 -27.55
C PRO A 173 -13.43 -22.89 -28.67
N ARG A 174 -14.39 -23.36 -29.47
CA ARG A 174 -15.09 -22.55 -30.49
C ARG A 174 -15.94 -21.44 -29.83
N GLY A 175 -16.67 -21.78 -28.76
CA GLY A 175 -17.42 -20.81 -27.96
C GLY A 175 -16.53 -19.74 -27.32
N VAL A 176 -15.35 -20.12 -26.81
CA VAL A 176 -14.37 -19.16 -26.25
C VAL A 176 -13.86 -18.19 -27.31
N LYS A 177 -13.48 -18.68 -28.50
CA LYS A 177 -13.04 -17.82 -29.61
C LYS A 177 -14.16 -16.88 -30.07
N MET A 178 -15.39 -17.36 -30.13
CA MET A 178 -16.56 -16.56 -30.50
C MET A 178 -16.75 -15.40 -29.53
N ILE A 179 -16.83 -15.65 -28.21
CA ILE A 179 -17.05 -14.57 -27.23
C ILE A 179 -15.87 -13.59 -27.19
N THR A 180 -14.63 -14.06 -27.30
CA THR A 180 -13.45 -13.17 -27.35
C THR A 180 -13.47 -12.29 -28.60
N ARG A 181 -13.88 -12.83 -29.75
CA ARG A 181 -14.02 -12.07 -30.99
C ARG A 181 -15.16 -11.06 -30.91
N THR A 182 -16.31 -11.43 -30.35
CA THR A 182 -17.45 -10.54 -30.15
C THR A 182 -17.06 -9.36 -29.26
N VAL A 183 -16.38 -9.62 -28.14
CA VAL A 183 -15.89 -8.58 -27.22
C VAL A 183 -14.79 -7.73 -27.84
N SER A 184 -13.89 -8.31 -28.64
CA SER A 184 -12.84 -7.55 -29.33
C SER A 184 -13.40 -6.65 -30.43
N LYS A 185 -14.49 -7.07 -31.09
CA LYS A 185 -15.20 -6.29 -32.12
C LYS A 185 -16.07 -5.20 -31.49
N ASN A 186 -16.77 -5.51 -30.39
CA ASN A 186 -17.58 -4.58 -29.64
C ASN A 186 -17.28 -4.69 -28.13
N PRO A 187 -16.36 -3.87 -27.60
CA PRO A 187 -15.98 -3.89 -26.18
C PRO A 187 -17.11 -3.60 -25.18
N ARG A 188 -18.27 -3.10 -25.65
CA ARG A 188 -19.43 -2.75 -24.84
C ARG A 188 -20.42 -3.91 -24.65
N THR A 189 -20.19 -5.07 -25.27
CA THR A 189 -21.08 -6.23 -25.13
C THR A 189 -21.21 -6.66 -23.66
N THR A 190 -22.45 -6.81 -23.18
CA THR A 190 -22.69 -7.13 -21.77
C THR A 190 -22.49 -8.62 -21.49
N ARG A 191 -22.34 -8.96 -20.20
CA ARG A 191 -22.31 -10.38 -19.78
C ARG A 191 -23.60 -11.12 -20.13
N GLY A 192 -24.74 -10.42 -20.15
CA GLY A 192 -26.04 -11.00 -20.52
C GLY A 192 -26.08 -11.36 -21.99
N ASP A 193 -25.62 -10.46 -22.85
CA ASP A 193 -25.58 -10.70 -24.30
C ASP A 193 -24.72 -11.91 -24.66
N LEU A 194 -23.55 -12.06 -24.03
CA LEU A 194 -22.67 -13.21 -24.24
C LEU A 194 -23.26 -14.53 -23.72
N VAL A 195 -24.05 -14.48 -22.65
CA VAL A 195 -24.80 -15.66 -22.17
C VAL A 195 -25.88 -16.04 -23.18
N ASN A 196 -26.61 -15.05 -23.70
CA ASN A 196 -27.65 -15.27 -24.71
C ASN A 196 -27.07 -15.78 -26.03
N ASP A 197 -25.94 -15.25 -26.50
CA ASP A 197 -25.25 -15.71 -27.70
C ASP A 197 -24.77 -17.16 -27.57
N LEU A 198 -24.23 -17.54 -26.41
CA LEU A 198 -23.85 -18.93 -26.15
C LEU A 198 -25.06 -19.84 -25.97
N GLN A 199 -26.15 -19.35 -25.39
CA GLN A 199 -27.40 -20.10 -25.28
C GLN A 199 -28.04 -20.35 -26.66
N ARG A 200 -28.01 -19.37 -27.58
CA ARG A 200 -28.41 -19.57 -28.99
C ARG A 200 -27.52 -20.59 -29.71
N ALA A 201 -26.24 -20.66 -29.35
CA ALA A 201 -25.31 -21.68 -29.82
C ALA A 201 -25.43 -23.03 -29.06
N GLY A 202 -26.51 -23.23 -28.29
CA GLY A 202 -26.80 -24.49 -27.59
C GLY A 202 -26.05 -24.71 -26.27
N THR A 203 -25.35 -23.69 -25.75
CA THR A 203 -24.53 -23.80 -24.53
C THR A 203 -25.05 -22.90 -23.40
N LYS A 204 -25.67 -23.50 -22.37
CA LYS A 204 -26.21 -22.77 -21.21
C LYS A 204 -25.11 -22.49 -20.17
N VAL A 205 -24.83 -21.21 -19.89
CA VAL A 205 -23.77 -20.78 -18.97
C VAL A 205 -24.17 -19.59 -18.10
N THR A 206 -23.46 -19.40 -16.98
CA THR A 206 -23.70 -18.28 -16.06
C THR A 206 -22.80 -17.07 -16.38
N LYS A 207 -23.22 -15.87 -15.94
CA LYS A 207 -22.42 -14.63 -16.07
C LYS A 207 -21.03 -14.73 -15.41
N ALA A 208 -20.90 -15.52 -14.33
CA ALA A 208 -19.63 -15.77 -13.65
C ALA A 208 -18.69 -16.61 -14.52
N THR A 209 -19.20 -17.65 -15.19
CA THR A 209 -18.46 -18.49 -16.12
C THR A 209 -17.86 -17.67 -17.28
N ILE A 210 -18.63 -16.73 -17.84
CA ILE A 210 -18.14 -15.79 -18.87
C ILE A 210 -17.02 -14.90 -18.34
N SER A 211 -17.20 -14.35 -17.13
CA SER A 211 -16.23 -13.44 -16.53
C SER A 211 -14.89 -14.12 -16.26
N ASN A 212 -14.91 -15.35 -15.73
CA ASN A 212 -13.70 -16.14 -15.50
C ASN A 212 -13.02 -16.51 -16.82
N THR A 213 -13.80 -16.90 -17.82
CA THR A 213 -13.27 -17.24 -19.15
C THR A 213 -12.58 -16.05 -19.82
N LEU A 214 -13.18 -14.85 -19.79
CA LEU A 214 -12.58 -13.63 -20.35
C LEU A 214 -11.36 -13.15 -19.56
N ARG A 215 -11.33 -13.31 -18.23
CA ARG A 215 -10.15 -13.02 -17.40
C ARG A 215 -8.97 -13.93 -17.75
N CYS A 216 -9.21 -15.23 -17.96
CA CYS A 216 -8.18 -16.16 -18.43
C CYS A 216 -7.63 -15.78 -19.82
N GLN A 217 -8.34 -14.96 -20.59
CA GLN A 217 -7.88 -14.41 -21.88
C GLN A 217 -7.29 -12.99 -21.74
N GLY A 218 -7.08 -12.49 -20.52
CA GLY A 218 -6.47 -11.19 -20.24
C GLY A 218 -7.40 -9.97 -20.39
N LEU A 219 -8.73 -10.18 -20.44
CA LEU A 219 -9.72 -9.11 -20.58
C LEU A 219 -10.43 -8.82 -19.25
N LYS A 220 -10.50 -7.54 -18.85
CA LYS A 220 -11.17 -7.07 -17.63
C LYS A 220 -12.27 -6.07 -17.95
N SER A 221 -13.37 -6.14 -17.20
CA SER A 221 -14.49 -5.19 -17.31
C SER A 221 -14.22 -3.96 -16.45
N CYS A 222 -14.24 -2.76 -17.06
CA CYS A 222 -13.90 -1.46 -16.46
C CYS A 222 -14.91 -0.37 -16.90
N SER A 223 -15.03 0.73 -16.16
CA SER A 223 -15.85 1.89 -16.57
C SER A 223 -15.16 2.69 -17.68
N ALA A 224 -15.93 3.16 -18.68
CA ALA A 224 -15.42 4.03 -19.74
C ALA A 224 -15.17 5.47 -19.22
N ARG A 225 -14.05 6.11 -19.62
CA ARG A 225 -13.73 7.51 -19.26
C ARG A 225 -14.20 8.49 -20.35
N HIS A 226 -14.65 9.66 -19.93
CA HIS A 226 -14.92 10.81 -20.81
C HIS A 226 -13.71 11.75 -20.75
N VAL A 227 -13.06 12.05 -21.90
CA VAL A 227 -11.87 12.92 -21.95
C VAL A 227 -11.90 13.79 -23.20
N SER A 228 -11.54 15.07 -23.07
CA SER A 228 -11.34 16.00 -24.18
C SER A 228 -9.93 15.85 -24.77
N LEU A 229 -9.79 15.79 -26.09
CA LEU A 229 -8.49 15.69 -26.77
C LEU A 229 -7.73 17.03 -26.69
N LEU A 230 -6.61 17.07 -25.95
CA LEU A 230 -5.80 18.28 -25.76
C LEU A 230 -4.78 18.48 -26.89
N LYS A 231 -4.67 19.72 -27.38
CA LYS A 231 -3.60 20.16 -28.29
C LYS A 231 -2.31 20.49 -27.51
N PRO A 232 -1.11 20.43 -28.13
CA PRO A 232 0.16 20.75 -27.47
C PRO A 232 0.23 22.15 -26.82
N VAL A 233 -0.51 23.13 -27.36
CA VAL A 233 -0.62 24.48 -26.77
C VAL A 233 -1.33 24.44 -25.41
N HIS A 234 -2.38 23.63 -25.28
CA HIS A 234 -3.10 23.47 -24.02
C HIS A 234 -2.24 22.77 -22.97
N VAL A 235 -1.46 21.77 -23.38
CA VAL A 235 -0.52 21.08 -22.49
C VAL A 235 0.53 22.04 -21.91
N ARG A 236 1.12 22.91 -22.75
CA ARG A 236 2.10 23.91 -22.29
C ARG A 236 1.50 24.91 -21.29
N ALA A 237 0.31 25.44 -21.59
CA ALA A 237 -0.37 26.39 -20.71
C ALA A 237 -0.71 25.78 -19.34
N ARG A 238 -1.16 24.51 -19.33
CA ARG A 238 -1.46 23.77 -18.11
C ARG A 238 -0.22 23.49 -17.26
N LEU A 239 0.89 23.09 -17.89
CA LEU A 239 2.15 22.86 -17.20
C LEU A 239 2.72 24.15 -16.61
N LYS A 240 2.63 25.27 -17.34
CA LYS A 240 3.03 26.59 -16.84
C LYS A 240 2.24 26.94 -15.58
N PHE A 241 0.90 26.89 -15.65
CA PHE A 241 0.02 27.17 -14.52
C PHE A 241 0.33 26.28 -13.30
N ALA A 242 0.49 24.97 -13.51
CA ALA A 242 0.77 24.03 -12.42
C ALA A 242 2.14 24.25 -11.77
N ARG A 243 3.14 24.72 -12.51
CA ARG A 243 4.47 25.03 -11.97
C ARG A 243 4.48 26.32 -11.16
N GLU A 244 3.83 27.37 -11.69
CA GLU A 244 3.79 28.69 -11.05
C GLU A 244 3.08 28.66 -9.70
N HIS A 245 2.08 27.79 -9.54
CA HIS A 245 1.27 27.72 -8.32
C HIS A 245 1.56 26.46 -7.48
N LEU A 246 2.72 25.80 -7.69
CA LEU A 246 3.09 24.56 -6.98
C LEU A 246 3.46 24.81 -5.50
N ASP A 247 4.08 25.96 -5.26
CA ASP A 247 4.62 26.40 -3.98
C ASP A 247 3.73 27.42 -3.27
N ASP A 248 2.58 27.75 -3.86
CA ASP A 248 1.61 28.66 -3.26
C ASP A 248 1.10 28.09 -1.92
N PRO A 249 1.05 28.90 -0.85
CA PRO A 249 0.60 28.46 0.46
C PRO A 249 -0.89 28.09 0.43
N GLU A 250 -1.27 27.19 1.32
CA GLU A 250 -2.65 26.69 1.43
C GLU A 250 -3.67 27.82 1.66
N GLU A 251 -3.28 28.84 2.42
CA GLU A 251 -4.10 30.02 2.70
C GLU A 251 -4.50 30.80 1.44
N ASP A 252 -3.67 30.79 0.39
CA ASP A 252 -3.99 31.47 -0.86
C ASP A 252 -5.11 30.75 -1.60
N TRP A 253 -5.12 29.41 -1.55
CA TRP A 253 -6.16 28.56 -2.15
C TRP A 253 -7.47 28.59 -1.37
N GLU A 254 -7.41 28.71 -0.04
CA GLU A 254 -8.58 28.95 0.80
C GLU A 254 -9.28 30.27 0.48
N ASN A 255 -8.53 31.24 -0.04
CA ASN A 255 -9.04 32.56 -0.39
C ASN A 255 -9.48 32.67 -1.87
N VAL A 256 -9.65 31.54 -2.57
CA VAL A 256 -10.20 31.47 -3.94
C VAL A 256 -11.70 31.15 -3.91
N ILE A 257 -12.47 31.85 -4.77
CA ILE A 257 -13.85 31.51 -5.12
C ILE A 257 -13.86 30.87 -6.50
N TRP A 258 -14.18 29.59 -6.55
CA TRP A 258 -14.30 28.79 -7.76
C TRP A 258 -15.71 28.93 -8.34
N SER A 259 -15.84 29.02 -9.66
CA SER A 259 -17.15 29.11 -10.32
C SER A 259 -17.17 28.37 -11.65
N ASP A 260 -18.34 27.84 -12.01
CA ASP A 260 -18.57 27.20 -13.29
C ASP A 260 -20.07 27.02 -13.58
N GLU A 261 -20.38 26.57 -14.80
CA GLU A 261 -21.74 26.20 -15.24
C GLU A 261 -21.88 24.69 -15.48
N THR A 262 -22.94 24.08 -14.96
CA THR A 262 -23.25 22.67 -15.21
C THR A 262 -24.65 22.48 -15.77
N LYS A 263 -24.82 21.42 -16.56
CA LYS A 263 -26.12 20.94 -17.02
C LYS A 263 -26.51 19.68 -16.27
N ILE A 264 -27.75 19.65 -15.77
CA ILE A 264 -28.36 18.47 -15.14
C ILE A 264 -29.61 18.08 -15.94
N GLU A 265 -29.68 16.82 -16.36
CA GLU A 265 -30.77 16.27 -17.15
C GLU A 265 -31.83 15.63 -16.25
N LEU A 266 -33.11 15.85 -16.54
CA LEU A 266 -34.23 15.29 -15.76
C LEU A 266 -34.34 13.77 -15.93
N PHE A 267 -34.12 13.28 -17.17
CA PHE A 267 -34.10 11.86 -17.51
C PHE A 267 -32.74 11.45 -18.08
N GLY A 268 -31.67 11.72 -17.34
CA GLY A 268 -30.33 11.25 -17.70
C GLY A 268 -30.12 9.80 -17.26
N LYS A 269 -29.94 8.86 -18.19
CA LYS A 269 -29.30 7.59 -17.86
C LYS A 269 -27.86 7.89 -17.43
N ASN A 270 -27.63 8.04 -16.12
CA ASN A 270 -26.30 7.94 -15.51
C ASN A 270 -25.80 6.49 -15.57
N SER A 271 -25.82 5.87 -16.75
CA SER A 271 -25.32 4.52 -16.92
C SER A 271 -23.80 4.59 -17.00
N THR A 272 -23.15 4.24 -15.90
CA THR A 272 -21.77 3.74 -15.91
C THR A 272 -21.69 2.59 -16.92
N CYS A 273 -21.33 2.88 -18.17
CA CYS A 273 -21.15 1.85 -19.19
C CYS A 273 -19.85 1.09 -18.89
N ARG A 274 -19.96 -0.22 -18.71
CA ARG A 274 -18.80 -1.09 -18.52
C ARG A 274 -18.30 -1.58 -19.87
N VAL A 275 -17.01 -1.43 -20.12
CA VAL A 275 -16.29 -1.91 -21.30
C VAL A 275 -15.31 -3.01 -20.91
N TRP A 276 -15.10 -3.99 -21.79
CA TRP A 276 -14.04 -4.98 -21.64
C TRP A 276 -12.75 -4.46 -22.28
N ARG A 277 -11.68 -4.34 -21.50
CA ARG A 277 -10.38 -3.84 -21.98
C ARG A 277 -9.21 -4.65 -21.43
N ARG A 278 -8.10 -4.61 -22.15
CA ARG A 278 -6.77 -5.02 -21.66
C ARG A 278 -6.18 -3.89 -20.81
N LYS A 279 -5.14 -4.20 -20.02
CA LYS A 279 -4.37 -3.21 -19.26
C LYS A 279 -3.82 -2.15 -20.23
N ASN A 280 -3.88 -0.86 -19.86
CA ASN A 280 -3.38 0.30 -20.62
C ASN A 280 -4.16 0.73 -21.89
N ALA A 281 -5.30 0.12 -22.22
CA ALA A 281 -6.10 0.49 -23.41
C ALA A 281 -7.19 1.55 -23.11
N GLU A 282 -6.96 2.43 -22.15
CA GLU A 282 -8.01 3.24 -21.51
C GLU A 282 -8.58 4.33 -22.39
N LEU A 283 -7.74 4.94 -23.23
CA LEU A 283 -8.06 6.08 -24.08
C LEU A 283 -8.48 5.69 -25.50
N HIS A 284 -8.54 4.39 -25.80
CA HIS A 284 -8.89 3.92 -27.15
C HIS A 284 -10.35 4.30 -27.48
N PRO A 285 -10.66 4.86 -28.66
CA PRO A 285 -12.01 5.36 -29.00
C PRO A 285 -13.15 4.35 -28.87
N LYS A 286 -12.86 3.05 -29.01
CA LYS A 286 -13.83 1.95 -28.80
C LYS A 286 -14.20 1.72 -27.32
N ASN A 287 -13.39 2.25 -26.40
CA ASN A 287 -13.50 2.09 -24.95
C ASN A 287 -14.00 3.37 -24.24
N THR A 288 -14.30 4.43 -25.01
CA THR A 288 -14.88 5.70 -24.54
C THR A 288 -16.32 5.84 -25.05
N ILE A 289 -17.15 6.69 -24.43
CA ILE A 289 -18.55 6.91 -24.83
C ILE A 289 -18.67 8.28 -25.51
N PRO A 290 -19.15 8.37 -26.77
CA PRO A 290 -19.54 9.65 -27.37
C PRO A 290 -20.88 10.11 -26.78
N THR A 291 -20.95 11.38 -26.36
CA THR A 291 -22.17 11.99 -25.80
C THR A 291 -23.09 12.47 -26.91
N VAL A 292 -24.33 11.97 -26.97
CA VAL A 292 -25.40 12.51 -27.81
C VAL A 292 -26.32 13.42 -27.00
N LYS A 293 -26.76 14.52 -27.61
CA LYS A 293 -27.67 15.50 -27.03
C LYS A 293 -29.12 15.14 -27.40
N HIS A 294 -30.01 15.20 -26.41
CA HIS A 294 -31.47 15.43 -26.47
C HIS A 294 -32.40 14.25 -26.14
N GLY A 295 -32.98 14.33 -24.93
CA GLY A 295 -34.22 13.67 -24.52
C GLY A 295 -34.49 13.90 -23.03
N GLY A 296 -35.62 14.52 -22.65
CA GLY A 296 -36.10 14.55 -21.26
C GLY A 296 -36.09 15.89 -20.52
N GLY A 297 -35.58 16.98 -21.09
CA GLY A 297 -35.47 18.28 -20.40
C GLY A 297 -34.22 18.38 -19.51
N ASN A 298 -33.67 19.59 -19.39
CA ASN A 298 -32.47 19.87 -18.60
C ASN A 298 -32.57 21.25 -17.94
N ILE A 299 -31.87 21.41 -16.82
CA ILE A 299 -31.59 22.72 -16.22
C ILE A 299 -30.11 23.04 -16.39
N MET A 300 -29.83 24.32 -16.63
CA MET A 300 -28.48 24.88 -16.56
C MET A 300 -28.35 25.62 -15.24
N LEU A 301 -27.30 25.32 -14.49
CA LEU A 301 -27.01 25.92 -13.20
C LEU A 301 -25.67 26.65 -13.27
N TRP A 302 -25.62 27.85 -12.71
CA TRP A 302 -24.37 28.53 -12.35
C TRP A 302 -24.19 28.43 -10.84
N GLY A 303 -23.00 28.06 -10.39
CA GLY A 303 -22.68 28.03 -8.97
C GLY A 303 -21.25 28.47 -8.70
N CYS A 304 -21.02 28.81 -7.44
CA CYS A 304 -19.68 29.11 -6.95
C CYS A 304 -19.47 28.50 -5.56
N PHE A 305 -18.22 28.25 -5.18
CA PHE A 305 -17.87 27.76 -3.86
C PHE A 305 -16.44 28.16 -3.48
N SER A 306 -16.11 28.04 -2.21
CA SER A 306 -14.76 28.19 -1.67
C SER A 306 -14.45 27.06 -0.69
N ALA A 307 -13.23 26.98 -0.18
CA ALA A 307 -12.84 26.05 0.89
C ALA A 307 -13.82 26.09 2.09
N LYS A 308 -14.38 27.26 2.36
CA LYS A 308 -15.28 27.50 3.49
C LYS A 308 -16.71 26.98 3.30
N GLY A 309 -17.11 26.63 2.08
CA GLY A 309 -18.48 26.21 1.82
C GLY A 309 -19.00 26.44 0.40
N PRO A 310 -20.18 25.88 0.07
CA PRO A 310 -20.92 26.24 -1.13
C PRO A 310 -21.37 27.71 -1.09
N GLY A 311 -21.15 28.43 -2.18
CA GLY A 311 -21.72 29.76 -2.42
C GLY A 311 -23.14 29.65 -3.02
N ARG A 312 -23.62 30.72 -3.66
CA ARG A 312 -24.96 30.71 -4.28
C ARG A 312 -25.01 29.83 -5.53
N LEU A 313 -26.14 29.14 -5.71
CA LEU A 313 -26.50 28.35 -6.89
C LEU A 313 -27.71 28.98 -7.58
N ILE A 314 -27.63 29.21 -8.90
CA ILE A 314 -28.64 29.94 -9.67
C ILE A 314 -29.00 29.17 -10.95
N ARG A 315 -30.31 29.01 -11.20
CA ARG A 315 -30.81 28.48 -12.47
C ARG A 315 -30.72 29.53 -13.57
N VAL A 316 -30.11 29.13 -14.68
CA VAL A 316 -30.01 29.94 -15.89
C VAL A 316 -31.09 29.45 -16.85
N LYS A 317 -32.15 30.25 -17.03
CA LYS A 317 -33.32 29.87 -17.84
C LYS A 317 -33.05 29.92 -19.35
N GLU A 318 -32.12 30.76 -19.78
CA GLU A 318 -31.80 31.00 -21.19
C GLU A 318 -30.33 30.72 -21.50
N ARG A 319 -29.96 30.80 -22.78
CA ARG A 319 -28.55 30.68 -23.19
C ARG A 319 -27.76 31.86 -22.62
N MET A 320 -26.77 31.56 -21.78
CA MET A 320 -25.96 32.59 -21.13
C MET A 320 -25.18 33.43 -22.13
N ASN A 321 -25.47 34.73 -22.17
CA ASN A 321 -24.70 35.74 -22.89
C ASN A 321 -23.80 36.52 -21.91
N GLY A 322 -22.87 37.32 -22.44
CA GLY A 322 -21.92 38.07 -21.60
C GLY A 322 -22.58 39.11 -20.67
N ALA A 323 -23.74 39.67 -21.05
CA ALA A 323 -24.47 40.64 -20.21
C ALA A 323 -25.13 39.95 -19.01
N MET A 324 -25.84 38.85 -19.26
CA MET A 324 -26.45 38.03 -18.23
C MET A 324 -25.39 37.43 -17.30
N TYR A 325 -24.22 37.04 -17.81
CA TYR A 325 -23.10 36.59 -16.97
C TYR A 325 -22.66 37.68 -15.99
N ARG A 326 -22.43 38.92 -16.46
CA ARG A 326 -22.09 40.05 -15.58
C ARG A 326 -23.17 40.34 -14.55
N GLU A 327 -24.44 40.21 -14.92
CA GLU A 327 -25.56 40.38 -14.01
C GLU A 327 -25.58 39.29 -12.92
N ILE A 328 -25.38 38.02 -13.30
CA ILE A 328 -25.27 36.89 -12.37
C ILE A 328 -24.12 37.12 -11.39
N LEU A 329 -22.93 37.51 -11.87
CA LEU A 329 -21.80 37.85 -11.00
C LEU A 329 -22.13 39.02 -10.08
N SER A 330 -22.73 40.09 -10.60
CA SER A 330 -23.08 41.27 -9.80
C SER A 330 -24.06 40.94 -8.68
N LYS A 331 -25.04 40.08 -8.94
CA LYS A 331 -26.09 39.72 -7.99
C LYS A 331 -25.67 38.63 -7.01
N ASN A 332 -24.71 37.77 -7.36
CA ASN A 332 -24.45 36.55 -6.60
C ASN A 332 -23.01 36.40 -6.09
N LEU A 333 -22.00 36.93 -6.77
CA LEU A 333 -20.60 36.72 -6.38
C LEU A 333 -20.26 37.43 -5.06
N LEU A 334 -20.60 38.72 -4.94
CA LEU A 334 -20.35 39.50 -3.73
C LEU A 334 -21.14 38.99 -2.52
N PRO A 335 -22.45 38.68 -2.63
CA PRO A 335 -23.17 38.05 -1.53
C PRO A 335 -22.59 36.69 -1.13
N SER A 336 -22.10 35.89 -2.08
CA SER A 336 -21.44 34.60 -1.77
C SER A 336 -20.13 34.82 -1.02
N ALA A 337 -19.29 35.76 -1.46
CA ALA A 337 -18.03 36.10 -0.78
C ALA A 337 -18.27 36.58 0.67
N ARG A 338 -19.33 37.36 0.90
CA ARG A 338 -19.73 37.82 2.23
C ARG A 338 -20.25 36.68 3.10
N ALA A 339 -21.14 35.84 2.56
CA ALA A 339 -21.69 34.69 3.28
C ALA A 339 -20.60 33.68 3.67
N LEU A 340 -19.59 33.51 2.81
CA LEU A 340 -18.44 32.64 3.06
C LEU A 340 -17.37 33.28 3.93
N THR A 341 -17.52 34.53 4.41
CA THR A 341 -16.53 35.25 5.25
C THR A 341 -15.13 35.32 4.61
N MET A 342 -15.03 35.59 3.31
CA MET A 342 -13.74 35.63 2.60
C MET A 342 -12.81 36.74 3.10
N LYS A 343 -11.50 36.47 3.19
CA LYS A 343 -10.49 37.44 3.61
C LYS A 343 -10.36 38.57 2.56
N ARG A 344 -9.83 39.72 2.93
CA ARG A 344 -9.50 40.79 1.95
C ARG A 344 -8.51 40.23 0.91
N GLY A 345 -8.66 40.65 -0.35
CA GLY A 345 -7.78 40.18 -1.44
C GLY A 345 -8.15 38.82 -2.04
N TRP A 346 -9.35 38.29 -1.77
CA TRP A 346 -9.83 37.05 -2.37
C TRP A 346 -9.79 37.07 -3.90
N VAL A 347 -9.56 35.89 -4.48
CA VAL A 347 -9.37 35.69 -5.92
C VAL A 347 -10.58 34.99 -6.51
N PHE A 348 -11.05 35.46 -7.66
CA PHE A 348 -12.13 34.85 -8.41
C PHE A 348 -11.58 33.94 -9.52
N GLN A 349 -12.03 32.69 -9.56
CA GLN A 349 -11.73 31.77 -10.65
C GLN A 349 -12.96 31.56 -11.54
N HIS A 350 -12.71 31.62 -12.86
CA HIS A 350 -13.66 31.23 -13.90
C HIS A 350 -12.93 30.67 -15.13
N GLY A 351 -13.63 29.92 -15.98
CA GLY A 351 -13.04 29.37 -17.21
C GLY A 351 -12.80 30.41 -18.32
N ASN A 352 -12.16 29.98 -19.42
CA ASN A 352 -11.86 30.84 -20.58
C ASN A 352 -12.93 30.79 -21.69
N ASP A 353 -14.21 30.68 -21.33
CA ASP A 353 -15.29 30.77 -22.31
C ASP A 353 -15.27 32.16 -22.98
N PRO A 354 -15.53 32.30 -24.29
CA PRO A 354 -15.65 33.59 -24.97
C PRO A 354 -16.46 34.64 -24.21
N LYS A 355 -17.52 34.23 -23.48
CA LYS A 355 -18.35 35.13 -22.67
C LYS A 355 -17.63 35.71 -21.44
N HIS A 356 -16.67 34.97 -20.89
CA HIS A 356 -15.82 35.37 -19.76
C HIS A 356 -14.67 36.25 -20.23
N THR A 357 -14.08 35.92 -21.38
CA THR A 357 -12.92 36.63 -21.93
C THR A 357 -13.28 37.85 -22.78
N ALA A 358 -14.57 38.09 -23.04
CA ALA A 358 -15.06 39.25 -23.79
C ALA A 358 -14.55 40.56 -23.16
N ARG A 359 -14.19 41.53 -24.00
CA ARG A 359 -13.64 42.83 -23.57
C ARG A 359 -14.52 43.51 -22.52
N ALA A 360 -15.82 43.57 -22.77
CA ALA A 360 -16.79 44.15 -21.84
C ALA A 360 -16.83 43.45 -20.47
N THR A 361 -16.60 42.13 -20.42
CA THR A 361 -16.56 41.37 -19.16
C THR A 361 -15.26 41.64 -18.40
N LYS A 362 -14.10 41.64 -19.09
CA LYS A 362 -12.81 42.00 -18.48
C LYS A 362 -12.79 43.42 -17.93
N GLU A 363 -13.31 44.38 -18.69
CA GLU A 363 -13.41 45.79 -18.26
C GLU A 363 -14.34 45.93 -17.04
N TRP A 364 -15.45 45.20 -17.00
CA TRP A 364 -16.37 45.19 -15.87
C TRP A 364 -15.73 44.60 -14.60
N LEU A 365 -15.01 43.48 -14.71
CA LEU A 365 -14.28 42.86 -13.59
C LEU A 365 -13.21 43.82 -13.03
N ARG A 366 -12.48 44.51 -13.92
CA ARG A 366 -11.51 45.55 -13.55
C ARG A 366 -12.18 46.72 -12.82
N LYS A 367 -13.31 47.23 -13.34
CA LYS A 367 -14.08 48.33 -12.72
C LYS A 367 -14.63 47.95 -11.33
N LYS A 368 -14.92 46.68 -11.10
CA LYS A 368 -15.38 46.16 -9.81
C LYS A 368 -14.24 45.73 -8.88
N HIS A 369 -12.99 45.91 -9.30
CA HIS A 369 -11.77 45.57 -8.55
C HIS A 369 -11.70 44.08 -8.15
N PHE A 370 -12.19 43.16 -8.99
CA PHE A 370 -12.03 41.73 -8.75
C PHE A 370 -10.66 41.23 -9.25
N LYS A 371 -9.92 40.52 -8.40
CA LYS A 371 -8.70 39.80 -8.78
C LYS A 371 -9.12 38.47 -9.42
N VAL A 372 -8.72 38.23 -10.66
CA VAL A 372 -9.10 37.04 -11.42
C VAL A 372 -7.90 36.10 -11.53
N LEU A 373 -8.09 34.82 -11.25
CA LEU A 373 -7.06 33.79 -11.40
C LEU A 373 -6.80 33.51 -12.88
N GLU A 374 -5.53 33.48 -13.30
CA GLU A 374 -5.17 33.05 -14.65
C GLU A 374 -5.50 31.57 -14.82
N TRP A 375 -6.22 31.19 -15.88
CA TRP A 375 -6.71 29.82 -16.05
C TRP A 375 -6.28 29.19 -17.37
N PRO A 376 -5.77 27.95 -17.39
CA PRO A 376 -5.47 27.25 -18.63
C PRO A 376 -6.74 26.72 -19.30
N SER A 377 -6.86 26.92 -20.61
CA SER A 377 -8.01 26.44 -21.39
C SER A 377 -8.13 24.91 -21.38
N GLN A 378 -9.37 24.40 -21.48
CA GLN A 378 -9.69 22.96 -21.48
C GLN A 378 -9.16 22.22 -20.24
N SER A 379 -9.32 22.82 -19.06
CA SER A 379 -8.83 22.25 -17.80
C SER A 379 -9.90 22.06 -16.73
N PRO A 380 -10.95 21.27 -17.01
CA PRO A 380 -11.99 20.99 -16.02
C PRO A 380 -11.44 20.19 -14.82
N ASP A 381 -10.44 19.35 -15.03
CA ASP A 381 -9.79 18.55 -13.99
C ASP A 381 -9.00 19.37 -12.96
N LEU A 382 -8.60 20.59 -13.31
CA LEU A 382 -7.98 21.51 -12.36
C LEU A 382 -9.03 22.30 -11.56
N ASN A 383 -10.28 22.35 -12.02
CA ASN A 383 -11.35 23.10 -11.35
C ASN A 383 -12.09 22.19 -10.35
N PRO A 384 -11.94 22.39 -9.04
CA PRO A 384 -12.52 21.51 -8.04
C PRO A 384 -14.06 21.52 -8.03
N ILE A 385 -14.71 22.55 -8.61
CA ILE A 385 -16.19 22.61 -8.70
C ILE A 385 -16.77 21.47 -9.54
N GLU A 386 -16.00 20.89 -10.46
CA GLU A 386 -16.44 19.74 -11.27
C GLU A 386 -16.74 18.51 -10.40
N ASN A 387 -16.03 18.38 -9.28
CA ASN A 387 -16.28 17.33 -8.31
C ASN A 387 -17.55 17.60 -7.49
N LEU A 388 -17.82 18.86 -7.13
CA LEU A 388 -19.09 19.25 -6.52
C LEU A 388 -20.26 18.98 -7.47
N TRP A 389 -20.10 19.25 -8.76
CA TRP A 389 -21.11 18.92 -9.76
C TRP A 389 -21.37 17.43 -9.87
N ARG A 390 -20.34 16.60 -9.75
CA ARG A 390 -20.51 15.15 -9.71
C ARG A 390 -21.31 14.72 -8.48
N GLU A 391 -20.96 15.20 -7.30
CA GLU A 391 -21.67 14.84 -6.06
C GLU A 391 -23.13 15.31 -6.08
N LEU A 392 -23.36 16.56 -6.50
CA LEU A 392 -24.72 17.10 -6.66
C LEU A 392 -25.55 16.21 -7.60
N LYS A 393 -25.01 15.82 -8.76
CA LYS A 393 -25.70 14.93 -9.71
C LYS A 393 -26.01 13.56 -9.11
N ILE A 394 -25.14 13.02 -8.24
CA ILE A 394 -25.38 11.74 -7.54
C ILE A 394 -26.55 11.88 -6.57
N ARG A 395 -26.55 12.90 -5.71
CA ARG A 395 -27.62 13.15 -4.73
C ARG A 395 -28.96 13.46 -5.39
N VAL A 396 -28.96 14.28 -6.43
CA VAL A 396 -30.16 14.58 -7.23
C VAL A 396 -30.70 13.30 -7.89
N ALA A 397 -29.84 12.43 -8.42
CA ALA A 397 -30.27 11.16 -9.03
C ALA A 397 -30.89 10.19 -8.00
N GLN A 398 -30.44 10.20 -6.75
CA GLN A 398 -31.03 9.39 -5.68
C GLN A 398 -32.46 9.80 -5.34
N ARG A 399 -32.79 11.09 -5.47
CA ARG A 399 -34.13 11.63 -5.17
C ARG A 399 -35.12 11.54 -6.33
N GLN A 400 -34.68 11.11 -7.52
CA GLN A 400 -35.52 10.84 -8.69
C GLN A 400 -36.58 11.95 -8.99
N PRO A 401 -36.15 13.17 -9.32
CA PRO A 401 -37.06 14.26 -9.65
C PRO A 401 -37.95 13.91 -10.85
N GLN A 402 -39.25 14.19 -10.73
CA GLN A 402 -40.25 13.84 -11.75
C GLN A 402 -40.55 14.97 -12.74
N ASN A 403 -40.18 16.21 -12.41
CA ASN A 403 -40.36 17.38 -13.27
C ASN A 403 -39.24 18.41 -13.06
N ILE A 404 -39.16 19.41 -13.95
CA ILE A 404 -38.08 20.41 -13.96
C ILE A 404 -38.10 21.31 -12.70
N THR A 405 -39.28 21.61 -12.15
CA THR A 405 -39.41 22.44 -10.95
C THR A 405 -38.89 21.69 -9.72
N ALA A 406 -39.31 20.44 -9.54
CA ALA A 406 -38.79 19.56 -8.50
C ALA A 406 -37.28 19.32 -8.66
N LEU A 407 -36.78 19.21 -9.89
CA LEU A 407 -35.35 19.10 -10.17
C LEU A 407 -34.57 20.34 -9.69
N GLU A 408 -35.10 21.55 -9.92
CA GLU A 408 -34.49 22.79 -9.45
C GLU A 408 -34.48 22.88 -7.92
N GLU A 409 -35.61 22.63 -7.27
CA GLU A 409 -35.74 22.66 -5.80
C GLU A 409 -34.79 21.64 -5.15
N ILE A 410 -34.77 20.40 -5.64
CA ILE A 410 -33.86 19.37 -5.14
C ILE A 410 -32.40 19.78 -5.34
N CYS A 411 -32.04 20.38 -6.48
CA CYS A 411 -30.67 20.86 -6.68
C CYS A 411 -30.29 21.94 -5.65
N MET A 412 -31.18 22.89 -5.36
CA MET A 412 -30.93 23.93 -4.36
C MET A 412 -30.82 23.37 -2.94
N GLU A 413 -31.71 22.46 -2.57
CA GLU A 413 -31.69 21.79 -1.26
C GLU A 413 -30.42 20.96 -1.07
N GLU A 414 -30.06 20.13 -2.03
CA GLU A 414 -28.88 19.26 -1.92
C GLU A 414 -27.59 20.07 -1.97
N TRP A 415 -27.55 21.17 -2.72
CA TRP A 415 -26.42 22.10 -2.74
C TRP A 415 -26.16 22.75 -1.39
N ALA A 416 -27.21 23.19 -0.69
CA ALA A 416 -27.10 23.75 0.66
C ALA A 416 -26.65 22.70 1.70
N LYS A 417 -26.94 21.43 1.46
CA LYS A 417 -26.55 20.29 2.31
C LYS A 417 -25.17 19.71 1.96
N LEU A 418 -24.44 20.29 1.00
CA LEU A 418 -23.08 19.82 0.70
C LEU A 418 -22.16 20.19 1.87
N PRO A 419 -21.66 19.21 2.64
CA PRO A 419 -20.83 19.48 3.80
C PRO A 419 -19.46 20.03 3.36
N CYS A 420 -18.87 20.91 4.17
CA CYS A 420 -17.54 21.48 3.87
C CYS A 420 -16.45 20.41 3.73
N ASN A 421 -16.63 19.21 4.33
CA ASN A 421 -15.72 18.08 4.19
C ASN A 421 -15.75 17.41 2.79
N ILE A 422 -16.83 17.57 2.01
CA ILE A 422 -16.90 17.12 0.61
C ILE A 422 -16.08 18.05 -0.32
N LEU A 423 -15.89 19.30 0.09
CA LEU A 423 -15.09 20.29 -0.63
C LEU A 423 -13.59 19.95 -0.62
N CYS A 424 -13.14 19.16 0.36
CA CYS A 424 -11.77 18.63 0.46
C CYS A 424 -11.57 17.26 -0.22
N THR A 425 -12.63 16.58 -0.69
CA THR A 425 -12.60 15.18 -1.23
C THR A 425 -12.88 15.09 -2.73
N ALA A 426 -12.62 16.17 -3.44
CA ALA A 426 -12.70 16.32 -4.89
C ALA A 426 -11.60 15.54 -5.68
N GLY A 427 -11.28 14.32 -5.24
CA GLY A 427 -10.22 13.47 -5.80
C GLY A 427 -10.21 12.04 -5.22
N VAL A 428 -11.28 11.26 -5.49
CA VAL A 428 -11.43 9.79 -5.28
C VAL A 428 -11.63 9.27 -3.84
N ASP A 429 -12.83 8.71 -3.59
CA ASP A 429 -13.30 7.66 -2.65
C ASP A 429 -12.57 7.33 -1.30
N ILE A 430 -13.18 7.83 -0.18
CA ILE A 430 -13.42 7.26 1.21
C ILE A 430 -12.29 7.31 2.30
N PRO A 431 -12.55 7.52 3.63
CA PRO A 431 -13.49 8.38 4.40
C PRO A 431 -12.78 9.38 5.36
N ALA A 432 -13.58 10.21 6.06
CA ALA A 432 -13.21 11.43 6.80
C ALA A 432 -12.54 11.26 8.19
N GLY A 433 -11.77 12.28 8.58
CA GLY A 433 -11.27 12.54 9.93
C GLY A 433 -10.36 13.77 9.99
N ASP A 434 -10.98 14.95 10.09
CA ASP A 434 -10.51 16.25 10.61
C ASP A 434 -9.03 16.65 10.46
N HIS A 435 -8.64 17.05 9.24
CA HIS A 435 -7.87 18.27 8.94
C HIS A 435 -7.97 18.48 7.42
N CYS A 436 -8.79 19.46 7.04
CA CYS A 436 -9.35 19.62 5.70
C CYS A 436 -8.39 20.47 4.84
N TRP A 437 -7.46 19.84 4.10
CA TRP A 437 -6.87 20.32 2.82
C TRP A 437 -5.72 19.46 2.25
N SER A 438 -5.45 18.26 2.75
CA SER A 438 -4.29 17.46 2.29
C SER A 438 -4.54 16.51 1.10
N SER A 439 -5.76 16.45 0.53
CA SER A 439 -6.11 15.36 -0.41
C SER A 439 -6.33 15.76 -1.88
N GLY A 440 -6.49 17.05 -2.20
CA GLY A 440 -6.34 17.56 -3.58
C GLY A 440 -4.87 17.79 -3.97
N LEU A 441 -4.05 18.13 -2.96
CA LEU A 441 -2.61 18.29 -3.11
C LEU A 441 -1.85 16.96 -3.28
N LEU A 442 -2.47 15.79 -3.10
CA LEU A 442 -1.75 14.50 -3.13
C LEU A 442 -1.27 14.09 -4.54
N VAL A 443 -1.85 14.63 -5.61
CA VAL A 443 -1.32 14.48 -6.98
C VAL A 443 -0.10 15.38 -7.21
N LEU A 444 0.01 16.51 -6.51
CA LEU A 444 1.18 17.40 -6.52
C LEU A 444 2.23 16.98 -5.47
N SER A 445 1.82 16.43 -4.33
CA SER A 445 2.65 16.13 -3.15
C SER A 445 3.38 14.79 -3.24
N ARG A 446 2.80 13.78 -3.90
CA ARG A 446 3.58 12.58 -4.28
C ARG A 446 4.66 12.90 -5.33
N GLY A 447 4.49 14.00 -6.06
CA GLY A 447 5.55 14.64 -6.83
C GLY A 447 6.51 15.48 -5.96
N LYS A 448 6.06 16.14 -4.88
CA LYS A 448 6.88 17.08 -4.08
C LYS A 448 8.17 16.49 -3.50
N HIS A 449 8.22 15.21 -3.11
CA HIS A 449 9.49 14.64 -2.62
C HIS A 449 10.43 14.17 -3.73
N PHE A 450 9.88 13.72 -4.86
CA PHE A 450 10.69 13.27 -6.00
C PHE A 450 11.15 14.45 -6.87
N ILE A 451 10.27 15.42 -7.14
CA ILE A 451 10.51 16.62 -7.96
C ILE A 451 11.42 17.62 -7.23
N ARG A 452 11.29 17.79 -5.91
CA ARG A 452 12.19 18.68 -5.14
C ARG A 452 13.62 18.14 -5.05
N LEU A 453 13.78 16.83 -4.83
CA LEU A 453 15.09 16.17 -4.94
C LEU A 453 15.69 16.34 -6.34
N ASN A 454 14.84 16.28 -7.37
CA ASN A 454 15.24 16.38 -8.77
C ASN A 454 15.70 17.79 -9.18
N ASP A 455 15.06 18.83 -8.65
CA ASP A 455 15.38 20.23 -8.94
C ASP A 455 16.59 20.73 -8.16
N GLU A 456 16.77 20.30 -6.91
CA GLU A 456 18.00 20.54 -6.13
C GLU A 456 19.20 19.81 -6.77
N LEU A 457 19.03 18.54 -7.15
CA LEU A 457 20.04 17.76 -7.88
C LEU A 457 20.41 18.40 -9.23
N SER A 458 19.42 18.88 -9.98
CA SER A 458 19.62 19.54 -11.27
C SER A 458 20.34 20.88 -11.14
N ALA A 459 20.06 21.65 -10.09
CA ALA A 459 20.70 22.94 -9.85
C ALA A 459 22.16 22.76 -9.39
N ASP A 460 22.42 21.79 -8.51
CA ASP A 460 23.76 21.45 -8.03
C ASP A 460 24.65 20.88 -9.14
N LEU A 461 24.11 20.04 -10.02
CA LEU A 461 24.86 19.48 -11.15
C LEU A 461 25.22 20.58 -12.17
N LYS A 462 24.26 21.45 -12.53
CA LYS A 462 24.54 22.59 -13.43
C LYS A 462 25.63 23.49 -12.84
N LYS A 463 25.52 23.85 -11.56
CA LYS A 463 26.51 24.69 -10.87
C LYS A 463 27.89 24.03 -10.86
N THR A 464 27.96 22.73 -10.58
CA THR A 464 29.22 21.98 -10.53
C THR A 464 29.88 21.86 -11.90
N MET A 465 29.12 21.51 -12.95
CA MET A 465 29.64 21.41 -14.32
C MET A 465 30.10 22.76 -14.87
N VAL A 466 29.35 23.84 -14.64
CA VAL A 466 29.63 25.17 -15.23
C VAL A 466 30.75 25.91 -14.48
N GLN A 467 30.84 25.75 -13.14
CA GLN A 467 31.78 26.52 -12.31
C GLN A 467 33.06 25.77 -11.94
N LYS A 468 32.99 24.44 -11.73
CA LYS A 468 34.12 23.66 -11.18
C LYS A 468 34.87 22.80 -12.21
N TYR A 469 34.35 22.69 -13.42
CA TYR A 469 35.00 21.96 -14.51
C TYR A 469 36.32 22.63 -14.93
N GLN A 470 37.40 21.85 -15.00
CA GLN A 470 38.78 22.27 -15.29
C GLN A 470 39.35 23.38 -14.39
N GLN A 471 38.92 23.43 -13.13
CA GLN A 471 39.57 24.26 -12.12
C GLN A 471 40.80 23.53 -11.54
N PRO A 472 41.92 24.23 -11.25
CA PRO A 472 43.18 23.63 -10.81
C PRO A 472 43.07 22.79 -9.53
N ASP A 473 42.12 23.13 -8.65
CA ASP A 473 41.92 22.43 -7.36
C ASP A 473 40.85 21.31 -7.43
N GLN A 474 40.25 21.05 -8.61
CA GLN A 474 39.06 20.21 -8.77
C GLN A 474 39.15 19.23 -9.95
N GLU A 475 40.33 18.63 -10.17
CA GLU A 475 40.56 17.69 -11.28
C GLU A 475 39.63 16.44 -11.22
N HIS A 476 39.27 15.99 -10.02
CA HIS A 476 38.36 14.86 -9.82
C HIS A 476 36.94 15.14 -10.34
N ILE A 477 36.47 16.39 -10.25
CA ILE A 477 35.18 16.82 -10.81
C ILE A 477 35.22 16.77 -12.34
N THR A 478 36.34 17.19 -12.94
CA THR A 478 36.54 17.16 -14.40
C THR A 478 36.45 15.75 -14.94
N ARG A 479 37.19 14.81 -14.31
CA ARG A 479 37.14 13.38 -14.66
C ARG A 479 35.74 12.79 -14.53
N ALA A 480 35.02 13.16 -13.46
CA ALA A 480 33.65 12.71 -13.23
C ALA A 480 32.67 13.21 -14.31
N VAL A 481 32.77 14.49 -14.69
CA VAL A 481 31.94 15.08 -15.74
C VAL A 481 32.23 14.44 -17.10
N ASP A 482 33.50 14.20 -17.43
CA ASP A 482 33.88 13.57 -18.69
C ASP A 482 33.34 12.14 -18.81
N LYS A 483 33.47 11.36 -17.71
CA LYS A 483 32.93 10.00 -17.62
C LYS A 483 31.40 9.99 -17.71
N LEU A 484 30.73 10.93 -17.03
CA LEU A 484 29.28 11.09 -17.11
C LEU A 484 28.78 11.34 -18.53
N GLN A 485 29.44 12.24 -19.27
CA GLN A 485 29.06 12.59 -20.64
C GLN A 485 29.24 11.41 -21.61
N GLN A 486 30.30 10.63 -21.44
CA GLN A 486 30.58 9.45 -22.27
C GLN A 486 29.70 8.24 -21.93
N ASP A 487 29.54 7.90 -20.65
CA ASP A 487 28.77 6.73 -20.21
C ASP A 487 27.27 6.91 -20.50
N LEU A 488 26.73 8.10 -20.23
CA LEU A 488 25.31 8.41 -20.43
C LEU A 488 25.00 9.00 -21.81
N LYS A 489 26.02 9.14 -22.67
CA LYS A 489 25.92 9.64 -24.05
C LYS A 489 25.15 10.96 -24.12
N CYS A 490 25.59 11.91 -23.31
CA CYS A 490 24.94 13.20 -23.10
C CYS A 490 25.98 14.33 -23.11
N CYS A 491 25.53 15.57 -23.29
CA CYS A 491 26.40 16.74 -23.25
C CYS A 491 25.73 17.88 -22.48
N GLY A 492 26.47 18.41 -21.51
CA GLY A 492 26.00 19.45 -20.59
C GLY A 492 24.90 18.98 -19.65
N SER A 493 24.55 19.84 -18.69
CA SER A 493 23.61 19.49 -17.61
C SER A 493 22.20 19.29 -18.17
N ASN A 494 21.65 20.34 -18.78
CA ASN A 494 20.37 20.38 -19.51
C ASN A 494 20.57 20.45 -21.03
N SER A 495 21.70 20.99 -21.48
CA SER A 495 22.01 21.07 -22.90
C SER A 495 23.48 21.31 -23.14
N SER A 496 23.95 21.04 -24.36
CA SER A 496 25.30 21.40 -24.77
C SER A 496 25.58 22.91 -24.71
N ALA A 497 24.54 23.75 -24.71
CA ALA A 497 24.67 25.20 -24.61
C ALA A 497 25.08 25.66 -23.20
N ASP A 498 24.88 24.83 -22.17
CA ASP A 498 25.20 25.16 -20.78
C ASP A 498 26.70 25.46 -20.59
N TRP A 499 27.55 24.89 -21.46
CA TRP A 499 28.99 25.13 -21.47
C TRP A 499 29.38 26.55 -21.86
N GLN A 500 28.52 27.28 -22.57
CA GLN A 500 28.78 28.68 -22.95
C GLN A 500 28.71 29.64 -21.76
N GLU A 501 28.02 29.25 -20.69
CA GLU A 501 27.91 30.01 -19.44
C GLU A 501 29.05 29.68 -18.46
N GLY A 502 29.97 28.76 -18.81
CA GLY A 502 30.98 28.18 -17.93
C GLY A 502 32.22 29.02 -17.72
N ALA A 503 32.76 29.02 -16.49
CA ALA A 503 34.01 29.68 -16.15
C ALA A 503 35.21 29.15 -16.97
N TRP A 504 35.14 27.88 -17.40
CA TRP A 504 36.14 27.23 -18.25
C TRP A 504 36.29 27.88 -19.63
N ILE A 505 35.22 28.49 -20.18
CA ILE A 505 35.24 29.07 -21.52
C ILE A 505 35.98 30.42 -21.55
N GLN A 506 36.11 31.06 -20.39
CA GLN A 506 36.80 32.34 -20.24
C GLN A 506 38.31 32.17 -20.01
N THR A 507 38.76 30.98 -19.59
CA THR A 507 40.16 30.71 -19.23
C THR A 507 40.97 30.11 -20.39
N PHE A 508 40.33 29.43 -21.34
CA PHE A 508 41.00 28.84 -22.50
C PHE A 508 40.92 29.76 -23.74
N ALA A 509 42.08 30.09 -24.32
CA ALA A 509 42.21 30.91 -25.53
C ALA A 509 41.76 30.20 -26.83
N ASP A 510 41.41 28.91 -26.75
CA ASP A 510 40.90 28.12 -27.86
C ASP A 510 39.39 28.31 -28.04
N ARG A 511 38.92 28.60 -29.26
CA ARG A 511 37.51 28.82 -29.67
C ARG A 511 36.59 27.58 -29.52
N ARG A 512 36.73 26.79 -28.47
CA ARG A 512 35.93 25.58 -28.20
C ARG A 512 34.55 25.95 -27.66
N LEU A 513 33.50 25.31 -28.17
CA LEU A 513 32.11 25.54 -27.78
C LEU A 513 31.62 24.57 -26.71
N VAL A 514 32.18 23.35 -26.69
CA VAL A 514 31.87 22.29 -25.71
C VAL A 514 33.14 21.49 -25.37
N PRO A 515 33.20 20.78 -24.24
CA PRO A 515 34.30 19.86 -23.93
C PRO A 515 34.42 18.70 -24.93
N ASP A 516 35.61 18.14 -25.10
CA ASP A 516 35.82 17.01 -26.02
C ASP A 516 35.09 15.73 -25.55
N SER A 517 34.78 15.62 -24.25
CA SER A 517 33.93 14.57 -23.68
C SER A 517 32.46 14.66 -24.09
N CYS A 518 32.02 15.75 -24.72
CA CYS A 518 30.70 15.83 -25.37
C CYS A 518 30.64 15.17 -26.75
N CYS A 519 31.79 14.83 -27.34
CA CYS A 519 31.85 14.26 -28.67
C CYS A 519 31.52 12.77 -28.65
N LYS A 520 30.79 12.30 -29.68
CA LYS A 520 30.50 10.88 -29.89
C LYS A 520 31.78 10.06 -30.11
N THR A 521 32.77 10.68 -30.72
CA THR A 521 34.12 10.16 -30.90
C THR A 521 35.10 11.18 -30.31
N PRO A 522 35.59 10.94 -29.07
CA PRO A 522 36.50 11.88 -28.40
C PRO A 522 37.82 11.92 -29.18
N THR A 523 38.08 13.06 -29.79
CA THR A 523 39.33 13.40 -30.46
C THR A 523 39.78 14.76 -29.94
N VAL A 524 41.09 14.98 -29.86
CA VAL A 524 41.62 16.26 -29.39
C VAL A 524 41.03 17.37 -30.24
N ASN A 525 40.40 18.37 -29.62
CA ASN A 525 39.78 19.51 -30.28
C ASN A 525 38.51 19.20 -31.10
N CYS A 526 37.77 18.14 -30.77
CA CYS A 526 36.48 17.88 -31.40
C CYS A 526 35.38 18.89 -30.99
N GLY A 527 35.54 19.54 -29.83
CA GLY A 527 34.61 20.52 -29.26
C GLY A 527 34.56 21.89 -29.96
N PHE A 528 35.31 22.10 -31.05
CA PHE A 528 35.30 23.35 -31.82
C PHE A 528 34.01 23.57 -32.64
N ARG A 529 33.26 22.50 -32.95
CA ARG A 529 32.00 22.58 -33.72
C ARG A 529 30.91 21.81 -32.99
N ASP A 530 29.76 22.45 -32.78
CA ASP A 530 28.62 21.90 -32.03
C ASP A 530 27.59 21.16 -32.91
N HIS A 531 28.03 20.54 -34.01
CA HIS A 531 27.12 19.88 -34.96
C HIS A 531 26.45 18.62 -34.36
N PRO A 532 25.13 18.38 -34.57
CA PRO A 532 24.40 17.21 -34.03
C PRO A 532 25.01 15.84 -34.40
N SER A 533 25.71 15.78 -35.52
CA SER A 533 26.39 14.56 -35.97
C SER A 533 27.58 14.19 -35.08
N ASN A 534 28.26 15.18 -34.48
CA ASN A 534 29.50 15.01 -33.72
C ASN A 534 29.28 15.04 -32.20
N ILE A 535 28.36 15.88 -31.71
CA ILE A 535 28.09 16.07 -30.28
C ILE A 535 26.88 15.25 -29.84
N TYR A 536 26.90 14.73 -28.61
CA TYR A 536 25.73 14.13 -27.97
C TYR A 536 24.62 15.18 -27.75
N LYS A 537 23.71 15.31 -28.72
CA LYS A 537 22.46 16.06 -28.56
C LYS A 537 21.36 15.08 -28.16
N VAL A 538 20.86 15.21 -26.93
CA VAL A 538 19.77 14.36 -26.45
C VAL A 538 18.46 14.88 -27.05
N GLU A 539 17.98 14.23 -28.11
CA GLU A 539 16.63 14.48 -28.64
C GLU A 539 15.56 13.83 -27.77
N VAL A 540 14.46 14.56 -27.57
CA VAL A 540 13.28 14.14 -26.80
C VAL A 540 12.69 12.86 -27.43
N TRP A 541 12.83 11.71 -26.76
CA TRP A 541 12.13 10.50 -27.18
C TRP A 541 10.69 10.50 -26.66
N LEU A 542 9.72 10.52 -27.59
CA LEU A 542 8.28 10.48 -27.33
C LEU A 542 7.76 9.08 -26.89
N ILE A 543 8.54 8.30 -26.13
CA ILE A 543 8.13 6.93 -25.78
C ILE A 543 8.28 6.63 -24.27
N HIS A 544 7.16 6.22 -23.68
CA HIS A 544 6.99 5.43 -22.44
C HIS A 544 7.13 6.05 -21.04
N SER A 545 7.05 7.37 -20.86
CA SER A 545 6.68 7.90 -19.53
C SER A 545 6.00 9.26 -19.61
N SER A 546 4.72 9.31 -19.29
CA SER A 546 3.92 10.53 -19.23
C SER A 546 4.15 11.31 -17.93
N PHE A 547 5.41 11.57 -17.56
CA PHE A 547 5.72 12.33 -16.32
C PHE A 547 6.85 13.37 -16.44
N PHE A 548 7.72 13.32 -17.45
CA PHE A 548 8.79 14.31 -17.61
C PHE A 548 8.88 14.77 -19.06
N ASN A 549 8.58 16.04 -19.31
CA ASN A 549 8.87 16.67 -20.61
C ASN A 549 9.39 18.10 -20.38
N ASN A 550 10.69 18.27 -20.65
CA ASN A 550 11.38 19.45 -21.20
C ASN A 550 12.84 19.64 -20.71
N ARG A 551 13.49 18.64 -20.10
CA ARG A 551 14.95 18.65 -19.90
C ARG A 551 15.59 17.71 -20.93
N GLY A 552 16.53 18.21 -21.73
CA GLY A 552 17.51 17.40 -22.45
C GLY A 552 18.80 17.33 -21.63
N GLY A 553 19.87 16.70 -22.10
CA GLY A 553 21.18 16.72 -21.42
C GLY A 553 21.43 15.57 -20.44
N CYS A 554 22.51 15.67 -19.66
CA CYS A 554 22.98 14.60 -18.77
C CYS A 554 22.09 14.36 -17.55
N ILE A 555 21.37 15.39 -17.08
CA ILE A 555 20.45 15.25 -15.95
C ILE A 555 19.37 14.22 -16.23
N SER A 556 18.70 14.31 -17.39
CA SER A 556 17.59 13.41 -17.72
C SER A 556 18.04 11.95 -17.86
N LYS A 557 19.27 11.73 -18.33
CA LYS A 557 19.86 10.40 -18.41
C LYS A 557 20.26 9.86 -17.05
N LEU A 558 20.74 10.73 -16.16
CA LEU A 558 21.09 10.37 -14.78
C LEU A 558 19.84 10.04 -13.95
N GLU A 559 18.74 10.78 -14.12
CA GLU A 559 17.44 10.53 -13.49
C GLU A 559 16.85 9.17 -13.92
N GLU A 560 16.85 8.88 -15.23
CA GLU A 560 16.39 7.62 -15.79
C GLU A 560 17.18 6.43 -15.22
N PHE A 561 18.50 6.58 -15.13
CA PHE A 561 19.41 5.61 -14.52
C PHE A 561 19.08 5.37 -13.03
N ILE A 562 18.95 6.43 -12.23
CA ILE A 562 18.65 6.33 -10.79
C ILE A 562 17.29 5.68 -10.54
N LEU A 563 16.24 6.06 -11.30
CA LEU A 563 14.90 5.51 -11.18
C LEU A 563 14.84 4.01 -11.48
N GLN A 564 15.59 3.57 -12.50
CA GLN A 564 15.65 2.16 -12.86
C GLN A 564 16.26 1.31 -11.74
N HIS A 565 17.25 1.84 -11.01
CA HIS A 565 17.87 1.16 -9.87
C HIS A 565 17.03 1.25 -8.57
N LEU A 566 16.30 2.34 -8.35
CA LEU A 566 15.35 2.47 -7.22
C LEU A 566 14.16 1.52 -7.31
N LEU A 567 13.70 1.18 -8.52
CA LEU A 567 12.65 0.17 -8.73
C LEU A 567 13.08 -1.23 -8.26
N ILE A 568 14.36 -1.56 -8.40
CA ILE A 568 14.93 -2.84 -7.94
C ILE A 568 14.98 -2.85 -6.40
N LEU A 569 15.45 -1.75 -5.80
CA LEU A 569 15.44 -1.54 -4.34
C LEU A 569 14.02 -1.60 -3.74
N GLY A 570 13.05 -0.94 -4.38
CA GLY A 570 11.65 -0.96 -3.98
C GLY A 570 11.01 -2.34 -4.11
N GLY A 571 11.36 -3.11 -5.14
CA GLY A 571 10.91 -4.50 -5.32
C GLY A 571 11.39 -5.43 -4.20
N VAL A 572 12.64 -5.25 -3.76
CA VAL A 572 13.23 -6.02 -2.63
C VAL A 572 12.59 -5.60 -1.29
N GLY A 573 12.41 -4.29 -1.06
CA GLY A 573 11.79 -3.79 0.17
C GLY A 573 10.32 -4.21 0.35
N ILE A 574 9.53 -4.19 -0.73
CA ILE A 574 8.16 -4.71 -0.73
C ILE A 574 8.16 -6.22 -0.45
N GLY A 575 9.12 -6.96 -1.00
CA GLY A 575 9.26 -8.41 -0.73
C GLY A 575 9.52 -8.75 0.73
N ILE A 576 10.21 -7.88 1.48
CA ILE A 576 10.56 -8.10 2.90
C ILE A 576 9.40 -7.73 3.85
N ALA A 577 8.60 -6.71 3.53
CA ALA A 577 7.48 -6.27 4.39
C ALA A 577 6.32 -7.29 4.49
N PHE A 578 6.16 -8.19 3.51
CA PHE A 578 5.11 -9.22 3.52
C PHE A 578 5.42 -10.45 4.42
N LEU A 579 6.54 -10.43 5.15
CA LEU A 579 7.11 -11.59 5.82
C LEU A 579 7.03 -11.58 7.35
N GLN A 580 6.52 -10.50 7.96
CA GLN A 580 6.44 -10.40 9.41
C GLN A 580 5.36 -11.34 9.97
N PRO A 581 5.64 -12.13 11.03
CA PRO A 581 4.62 -12.91 11.74
C PRO A 581 3.54 -11.98 12.29
N THR A 582 2.29 -12.42 12.32
CA THR A 582 1.17 -11.59 12.76
C THR A 582 0.95 -11.71 14.27
N CYS A 583 0.78 -10.58 14.94
CA CYS A 583 0.41 -10.50 16.35
C CYS A 583 -0.96 -9.82 16.48
N LEU A 584 -1.85 -10.46 17.24
CA LEU A 584 -3.15 -9.92 17.58
C LEU A 584 -3.05 -9.11 18.86
N ILE A 585 -3.41 -7.83 18.81
CA ILE A 585 -3.58 -6.98 19.99
C ILE A 585 -5.07 -6.90 20.30
N VAL A 586 -5.50 -7.43 21.44
CA VAL A 586 -6.90 -7.36 21.88
C VAL A 586 -7.05 -6.23 22.89
N ALA A 587 -8.01 -5.35 22.63
CA ALA A 587 -8.31 -4.18 23.46
C ALA A 587 -9.79 -4.16 23.89
N SER A 588 -10.07 -3.50 25.01
CA SER A 588 -11.43 -3.24 25.49
C SER A 588 -12.14 -2.21 24.58
N ALA A 589 -13.45 -2.36 24.46
CA ALA A 589 -14.36 -1.46 23.75
C ALA A 589 -15.25 -0.62 24.69
N THR A 590 -15.00 -0.69 26.01
CA THR A 590 -15.76 0.05 27.01
C THR A 590 -15.17 1.44 27.26
N PRO A 591 -15.96 2.40 27.79
CA PRO A 591 -15.48 3.76 28.11
C PRO A 591 -14.37 3.81 29.17
N GLN A 592 -14.18 2.74 29.95
CA GLN A 592 -13.05 2.60 30.87
C GLN A 592 -11.72 2.36 30.13
N GLY A 593 -11.80 2.09 28.83
CA GLY A 593 -10.71 2.24 27.87
C GLY A 593 -9.52 1.30 28.07
N VAL A 594 -8.43 1.71 27.44
CA VAL A 594 -7.12 1.05 27.41
C VAL A 594 -6.04 2.04 27.87
N SER A 595 -5.09 1.60 28.70
CA SER A 595 -3.99 2.43 29.15
C SER A 595 -3.13 2.89 27.96
N ALA A 596 -3.09 4.21 27.72
CA ALA A 596 -2.36 4.81 26.59
C ALA A 596 -0.88 4.42 26.61
N ARG A 597 -0.24 4.50 27.79
CA ARG A 597 1.17 4.17 28.00
C ARG A 597 1.46 2.69 27.73
N SER A 598 0.63 1.77 28.25
CA SER A 598 0.83 0.34 28.03
C SER A 598 0.62 -0.03 26.57
N PHE A 599 -0.41 0.51 25.92
CA PHE A 599 -0.69 0.25 24.50
C PHE A 599 0.42 0.79 23.59
N GLN A 600 0.90 2.02 23.83
CA GLN A 600 2.01 2.60 23.08
C GLN A 600 3.27 1.74 23.18
N GLN A 601 3.62 1.28 24.39
CA GLN A 601 4.79 0.42 24.60
C GLN A 601 4.62 -0.94 23.90
N CYS A 602 3.45 -1.58 24.05
CA CYS A 602 3.10 -2.81 23.36
C CYS A 602 3.22 -2.67 21.84
N PHE A 603 2.64 -1.62 21.27
CA PHE A 603 2.63 -1.40 19.83
C PHE A 603 4.04 -1.09 19.30
N SER A 604 4.78 -0.21 19.98
CA SER A 604 6.11 0.23 19.53
C SER A 604 7.14 -0.90 19.60
N LEU A 605 7.12 -1.73 20.65
CA LEU A 605 8.04 -2.87 20.80
C LEU A 605 7.70 -4.02 19.86
N CYS A 606 6.41 -4.26 19.58
CA CYS A 606 6.00 -5.38 18.72
C CYS A 606 6.03 -5.04 17.23
N SER A 607 5.84 -3.77 16.81
CA SER A 607 5.76 -3.40 15.39
C SER A 607 6.98 -3.72 14.52
N PRO A 608 8.24 -3.74 15.03
CA PRO A 608 9.40 -4.18 14.23
C PRO A 608 9.43 -5.70 14.04
N VAL A 609 8.84 -6.46 14.97
CA VAL A 609 8.89 -7.93 15.03
C VAL A 609 7.68 -8.56 14.37
N PHE A 610 6.50 -7.95 14.54
CA PHE A 610 5.21 -8.50 14.15
C PHE A 610 4.42 -7.53 13.28
N ASN A 611 3.63 -8.09 12.35
CA ASN A 611 2.54 -7.39 11.70
C ASN A 611 1.35 -7.32 12.67
N LEU A 612 1.09 -6.13 13.21
CA LEU A 612 0.11 -5.92 14.28
C LEU A 612 -1.29 -5.74 13.71
N GLN A 613 -2.25 -6.46 14.29
CA GLN A 613 -3.67 -6.21 14.08
C GLN A 613 -4.36 -5.98 15.41
N THR A 614 -5.08 -4.87 15.52
CA THR A 614 -5.91 -4.54 16.68
C THR A 614 -7.29 -5.15 16.53
N ALA A 615 -7.87 -5.63 17.64
CA ALA A 615 -9.23 -6.14 17.68
C ALA A 615 -9.93 -5.74 18.98
N THR A 616 -11.21 -5.41 18.86
CA THR A 616 -12.08 -5.02 19.97
C THR A 616 -13.43 -5.73 19.84
N PRO A 617 -14.16 -5.95 20.95
CA PRO A 617 -15.54 -6.43 20.89
C PRO A 617 -16.41 -5.55 19.97
N GLY A 618 -17.06 -6.17 18.99
CA GLY A 618 -17.87 -5.47 17.97
C GLY A 618 -17.10 -4.59 16.98
N GLY A 619 -15.77 -4.51 17.07
CA GLY A 619 -14.93 -3.63 16.23
C GLY A 619 -15.13 -2.15 16.52
N LYS A 620 -15.49 -1.80 17.76
CA LYS A 620 -15.62 -0.42 18.23
C LYS A 620 -14.25 0.25 18.39
N THR A 621 -14.19 1.57 18.28
CA THR A 621 -12.96 2.35 18.47
C THR A 621 -12.36 2.11 19.87
N ILE A 622 -11.04 2.25 19.97
CA ILE A 622 -10.31 2.11 21.23
C ILE A 622 -10.32 3.46 21.93
N ASP A 623 -10.89 3.52 23.13
CA ASP A 623 -10.82 4.70 24.00
C ASP A 623 -9.58 4.57 24.89
N PHE A 624 -8.72 5.60 24.92
CA PHE A 624 -7.50 5.61 25.72
C PHE A 624 -7.69 6.33 27.05
N VAL A 625 -7.19 5.72 28.13
CA VAL A 625 -7.17 6.28 29.50
C VAL A 625 -5.73 6.48 29.98
N GLY A 626 -5.54 7.41 30.92
CA GLY A 626 -4.22 7.72 31.48
C GLY A 626 -3.26 8.36 30.46
N ILE A 627 -3.78 9.25 29.61
CA ILE A 627 -2.98 9.98 28.62
C ILE A 627 -2.11 11.00 29.36
N ASP A 628 -0.79 10.82 29.29
CA ASP A 628 0.23 11.76 29.77
C ASP A 628 0.80 12.60 28.60
N GLU A 629 1.62 13.62 28.89
CA GLU A 629 2.22 14.48 27.86
C GLU A 629 3.02 13.70 26.81
N ASN A 630 3.63 12.57 27.21
CA ASN A 630 4.46 11.72 26.35
C ASN A 630 3.64 10.83 25.40
N SER A 631 2.46 10.37 25.85
CA SER A 631 1.57 9.50 25.05
C SER A 631 0.50 10.29 24.29
N ALA A 632 0.18 11.52 24.68
CA ALA A 632 -0.83 12.36 24.01
C ALA A 632 -0.57 12.51 22.51
N ARG A 633 0.66 12.90 22.14
CA ARG A 633 1.06 13.05 20.74
C ARG A 633 0.99 11.72 20.00
N TRP A 634 1.44 10.63 20.63
CA TRP A 634 1.42 9.31 20.02
C TRP A 634 -0.02 8.81 19.78
N VAL A 635 -0.93 9.03 20.73
CA VAL A 635 -2.35 8.64 20.61
C VAL A 635 -3.04 9.43 19.50
N GLN A 636 -2.76 10.74 19.38
CA GLN A 636 -3.24 11.55 18.27
C GLN A 636 -2.71 11.01 16.93
N ASP A 637 -1.41 10.74 16.84
CA ASP A 637 -0.76 10.19 15.64
C ASP A 637 -1.24 8.77 15.31
N PHE A 638 -1.58 7.96 16.32
CA PHE A 638 -2.11 6.61 16.16
C PHE A 638 -3.53 6.66 15.61
N SER A 639 -4.40 7.50 16.19
CA SER A 639 -5.84 7.56 15.88
C SER A 639 -6.14 7.91 14.42
N VAL A 640 -5.22 8.60 13.73
CA VAL A 640 -5.35 8.95 12.30
C VAL A 640 -4.88 7.86 11.33
N LYS A 641 -4.37 6.72 11.84
CA LYS A 641 -3.79 5.65 11.00
C LYS A 641 -4.84 4.60 10.64
N PRO A 642 -4.77 3.97 9.45
CA PRO A 642 -5.72 2.94 9.04
C PRO A 642 -5.81 1.73 9.99
N TYR A 643 -4.72 1.41 10.71
CA TYR A 643 -4.66 0.31 11.67
C TYR A 643 -5.22 0.67 13.07
N ALA A 644 -5.64 1.92 13.29
CA ALA A 644 -6.33 2.32 14.52
C ALA A 644 -7.81 1.95 14.50
N THR A 645 -8.38 1.56 13.35
CA THR A 645 -9.71 0.94 13.28
C THR A 645 -9.58 -0.55 13.60
N PRO A 646 -10.03 -1.00 14.78
CA PRO A 646 -9.86 -2.40 15.18
C PRO A 646 -10.81 -3.32 14.44
N ALA A 647 -10.38 -4.56 14.24
CA ALA A 647 -11.22 -5.61 13.71
C ALA A 647 -12.24 -6.10 14.75
N LYS A 648 -13.38 -6.60 14.26
CA LYS A 648 -14.40 -7.25 15.10
C LYS A 648 -13.83 -8.52 15.71
N LEU A 649 -13.70 -8.58 17.04
CA LEU A 649 -13.15 -9.73 17.75
C LEU A 649 -13.88 -11.05 17.41
N GLU A 650 -15.18 -10.97 17.11
CA GLU A 650 -16.02 -12.12 16.75
C GLU A 650 -15.69 -12.71 15.37
N SER A 651 -15.05 -11.92 14.51
CA SER A 651 -14.63 -12.31 13.16
C SER A 651 -13.18 -12.81 13.08
N ILE A 652 -12.49 -12.81 14.21
CA ILE A 652 -11.08 -13.19 14.31
C ILE A 652 -10.96 -14.71 14.34
N ASP A 653 -10.11 -15.24 13.45
CA ASP A 653 -9.66 -16.63 13.49
C ASP A 653 -8.27 -16.69 14.14
N GLY A 654 -8.19 -17.31 15.33
CA GLY A 654 -6.96 -17.47 16.10
C GLY A 654 -5.86 -18.27 15.37
N ALA A 655 -6.20 -19.03 14.32
CA ALA A 655 -5.23 -19.73 13.50
C ALA A 655 -4.29 -18.77 12.74
N ARG A 656 -4.77 -17.57 12.40
CA ARG A 656 -4.04 -16.59 11.57
C ARG A 656 -2.87 -15.93 12.30
N TYR A 657 -2.88 -15.90 13.63
CA TYR A 657 -1.92 -15.15 14.44
C TYR A 657 -0.92 -16.08 15.13
N GLN A 658 0.31 -15.61 15.26
CA GLN A 658 1.39 -16.35 15.91
C GLN A 658 1.58 -15.94 17.36
N ALA A 659 1.17 -14.73 17.76
CA ALA A 659 1.22 -14.22 19.14
C ALA A 659 -0.05 -13.42 19.48
N LEU A 660 -0.44 -13.45 20.75
CA LEU A 660 -1.56 -12.70 21.30
C LEU A 660 -1.05 -11.76 22.39
N LEU A 661 -1.43 -10.50 22.33
CA LEU A 661 -1.06 -9.47 23.28
C LEU A 661 -2.30 -8.73 23.77
N ILE A 662 -2.44 -8.60 25.09
CA ILE A 662 -3.49 -7.85 25.76
C ILE A 662 -2.79 -6.81 26.64
N PRO A 663 -2.80 -5.52 26.25
CA PRO A 663 -2.18 -4.46 27.03
C PRO A 663 -2.97 -4.22 28.32
N ASP A 664 -2.47 -3.33 29.18
CA ASP A 664 -3.25 -2.90 30.34
C ASP A 664 -4.54 -2.21 29.90
N CYS A 665 -5.67 -2.88 30.18
CA CYS A 665 -7.01 -2.49 29.74
C CYS A 665 -7.92 -2.46 30.96
N PRO A 666 -8.12 -1.32 31.63
CA PRO A 666 -9.05 -1.22 32.77
C PRO A 666 -10.47 -1.69 32.41
N GLY A 667 -10.91 -1.42 31.18
CA GLY A 667 -12.20 -1.88 30.69
C GLY A 667 -12.36 -3.39 30.48
N ALA A 668 -11.25 -4.17 30.44
CA ALA A 668 -11.27 -5.61 30.16
C ALA A 668 -12.09 -6.42 31.19
N LEU A 669 -12.16 -5.95 32.43
CA LEU A 669 -12.97 -6.54 33.49
C LEU A 669 -14.47 -6.57 33.14
N LYS A 670 -14.95 -5.62 32.33
CA LYS A 670 -16.37 -5.50 31.97
C LYS A 670 -16.73 -6.24 30.69
N ASP A 671 -15.86 -6.22 29.67
CA ASP A 671 -16.19 -6.77 28.35
C ASP A 671 -15.37 -8.02 27.96
N LEU A 672 -14.07 -8.05 28.23
CA LEU A 672 -13.19 -9.14 27.83
C LEU A 672 -13.24 -10.34 28.80
N ALA A 673 -13.39 -10.11 30.10
CA ALA A 673 -13.41 -11.16 31.14
C ALA A 673 -14.54 -12.19 30.95
N HIS A 674 -15.60 -11.84 30.23
CA HIS A 674 -16.73 -12.71 29.91
C HIS A 674 -16.94 -12.93 28.40
N SER A 675 -15.93 -12.61 27.58
CA SER A 675 -16.04 -12.69 26.12
C SER A 675 -15.90 -14.13 25.60
N GLY A 676 -16.99 -14.72 25.10
CA GLY A 676 -16.96 -16.03 24.45
C GLY A 676 -16.12 -16.07 23.15
N SER A 677 -15.97 -14.93 22.46
CA SER A 677 -15.11 -14.85 21.27
C SER A 677 -13.63 -14.89 21.64
N LEU A 678 -13.23 -14.20 22.71
CA LEU A 678 -11.87 -14.25 23.21
C LEU A 678 -11.54 -15.64 23.79
N ALA A 679 -12.48 -16.26 24.51
CA ALA A 679 -12.33 -17.61 25.03
C ALA A 679 -11.95 -18.60 23.92
N ARG A 680 -12.65 -18.58 22.77
CA ARG A 680 -12.34 -19.42 21.61
C ARG A 680 -10.93 -19.20 21.07
N ILE A 681 -10.46 -17.95 21.04
CA ILE A 681 -9.10 -17.59 20.59
C ILE A 681 -8.08 -18.12 21.60
N LEU A 682 -8.28 -17.89 22.89
CA LEU A 682 -7.38 -18.35 23.96
C LEU A 682 -7.28 -19.87 24.00
N THR A 683 -8.40 -20.61 23.85
CA THR A 683 -8.38 -22.08 23.74
C THR A 683 -7.55 -22.53 22.54
N HIS A 684 -7.69 -21.87 21.38
CA HIS A 684 -6.86 -22.18 20.22
C HIS A 684 -5.36 -21.92 20.50
N PHE A 685 -5.03 -20.77 21.10
CA PHE A 685 -3.66 -20.42 21.45
C PHE A 685 -3.04 -21.40 22.44
N SER A 686 -3.78 -21.82 23.47
CA SER A 686 -3.33 -22.80 24.44
C SER A 686 -3.14 -24.19 23.82
N SER A 687 -4.09 -24.65 23.00
CA SER A 687 -4.00 -25.95 22.30
C SER A 687 -2.79 -26.04 21.37
N GLN A 688 -2.44 -24.94 20.70
CA GLN A 688 -1.30 -24.87 19.79
C GLN A 688 0.01 -24.47 20.47
N LYS A 689 -0.03 -24.23 21.79
CA LYS A 689 1.07 -23.62 22.55
C LYS A 689 1.59 -22.40 21.78
N LYS A 690 0.77 -21.37 21.60
CA LYS A 690 1.17 -20.06 21.02
C LYS A 690 1.41 -19.05 22.15
N PRO A 691 2.29 -18.05 21.97
CA PRO A 691 2.62 -17.06 22.99
C PRO A 691 1.39 -16.19 23.29
N VAL A 692 1.06 -16.03 24.56
CA VAL A 692 0.03 -15.10 25.04
C VAL A 692 0.69 -14.19 26.06
N CYS A 693 0.50 -12.88 25.91
CA CYS A 693 0.95 -11.89 26.89
C CYS A 693 -0.23 -11.04 27.33
N ALA A 694 -0.43 -10.91 28.64
CA ALA A 694 -1.42 -10.01 29.23
C ALA A 694 -0.77 -9.14 30.31
N VAL A 695 -1.12 -7.86 30.37
CA VAL A 695 -0.51 -6.93 31.34
C VAL A 695 -1.59 -6.18 32.10
N GLY A 696 -1.37 -5.93 33.38
CA GLY A 696 -2.28 -5.14 34.21
C GLY A 696 -3.70 -5.71 34.23
N GLN A 697 -4.69 -4.83 34.12
CA GLN A 697 -6.10 -5.23 34.05
C GLN A 697 -6.44 -6.05 32.80
N GLY A 698 -5.56 -6.06 31.79
CA GLY A 698 -5.67 -6.98 30.64
C GLY A 698 -5.60 -8.46 31.04
N VAL A 699 -5.03 -8.80 32.20
CA VAL A 699 -4.98 -10.19 32.71
C VAL A 699 -6.38 -10.72 33.02
N SER A 700 -7.34 -9.85 33.38
CA SER A 700 -8.75 -10.24 33.59
C SER A 700 -9.39 -10.86 32.35
N ALA A 701 -8.89 -10.53 31.16
CA ALA A 701 -9.36 -11.10 29.90
C ALA A 701 -9.07 -12.62 29.79
N LEU A 702 -8.13 -13.17 30.56
CA LEU A 702 -7.84 -14.60 30.60
C LEU A 702 -8.91 -15.41 31.34
N CYS A 703 -9.71 -14.76 32.19
CA CYS A 703 -10.76 -15.41 32.99
C CYS A 703 -11.92 -15.94 32.13
N CYS A 704 -12.11 -15.43 30.91
CA CYS A 704 -13.17 -15.90 30.02
C CYS A 704 -12.95 -17.33 29.49
N ALA A 705 -11.72 -17.83 29.53
CA ALA A 705 -11.34 -19.07 28.87
C ALA A 705 -11.63 -20.32 29.72
N ILE A 706 -12.92 -20.59 29.92
CA ILE A 706 -13.42 -21.80 30.60
C ILE A 706 -13.88 -22.80 29.56
N GLU A 707 -13.35 -24.03 29.60
CA GLU A 707 -13.77 -25.13 28.72
C GLU A 707 -14.45 -26.21 29.57
N GLY A 708 -15.77 -26.31 29.45
CA GLY A 708 -16.59 -27.17 30.32
C GLY A 708 -16.68 -26.62 31.74
N GLN A 709 -16.05 -27.32 32.70
CA GLN A 709 -16.00 -26.94 34.13
C GLN A 709 -14.58 -26.57 34.60
N LYS A 710 -13.61 -26.49 33.68
CA LYS A 710 -12.20 -26.27 34.01
C LYS A 710 -11.65 -25.07 33.26
N TRP A 711 -10.98 -24.19 33.99
CA TRP A 711 -10.25 -23.08 33.41
C TRP A 711 -9.01 -23.56 32.65
N ILE A 712 -8.75 -23.06 31.45
CA ILE A 712 -7.64 -23.56 30.60
C ILE A 712 -6.25 -23.33 31.20
N PHE A 713 -6.13 -22.34 32.09
CA PHE A 713 -4.90 -21.99 32.80
C PHE A 713 -4.87 -22.58 34.22
N ASN A 714 -5.67 -23.60 34.51
CA ASN A 714 -5.55 -24.37 35.74
C ASN A 714 -4.13 -24.96 35.87
N GLY A 715 -3.50 -24.76 37.02
CA GLY A 715 -2.12 -25.12 37.29
C GLY A 715 -1.09 -24.20 36.62
N TYR A 716 -1.47 -23.02 36.13
CA TYR A 716 -0.52 -21.98 35.69
C TYR A 716 -0.19 -21.01 36.82
N SER A 717 1.05 -20.55 36.81
CA SER A 717 1.48 -19.40 37.61
C SER A 717 1.30 -18.11 36.80
N LEU A 718 0.61 -17.13 37.37
CA LEU A 718 0.46 -15.81 36.75
C LEU A 718 0.49 -14.68 37.78
N THR A 719 0.55 -13.46 37.26
CA THR A 719 0.42 -12.21 38.03
C THR A 719 -0.54 -11.27 37.33
N GLY A 720 -0.99 -10.25 38.05
CA GLY A 720 -1.85 -9.16 37.57
C GLY A 720 -1.92 -8.09 38.65
N PRO A 721 -2.85 -7.13 38.55
CA PRO A 721 -3.04 -6.13 39.59
C PRO A 721 -3.34 -6.80 40.92
N SER A 722 -2.49 -6.56 41.90
CA SER A 722 -2.62 -7.12 43.24
C SER A 722 -3.80 -6.48 43.97
N VAL A 723 -4.41 -7.18 44.94
CA VAL A 723 -5.46 -6.58 45.79
C VAL A 723 -4.99 -5.27 46.44
N PHE A 724 -3.70 -5.18 46.80
CA PHE A 724 -3.11 -3.98 47.39
C PHE A 724 -3.07 -2.78 46.43
N GLU A 725 -2.78 -3.00 45.14
CA GLU A 725 -2.88 -1.98 44.09
C GLU A 725 -4.34 -1.61 43.81
N LEU A 726 -5.23 -2.62 43.80
CA LEU A 726 -6.65 -2.45 43.49
C LEU A 726 -7.42 -1.64 44.55
N VAL A 727 -7.12 -1.81 45.85
CA VAL A 727 -7.78 -1.09 46.95
C VAL A 727 -7.59 0.44 46.85
N ARG A 728 -6.55 0.89 46.16
CA ARG A 728 -6.30 2.33 45.92
C ARG A 728 -7.17 2.91 44.82
N SER A 729 -7.79 2.07 43.99
CA SER A 729 -8.72 2.51 42.97
C SER A 729 -10.03 2.99 43.61
N PRO A 730 -10.56 4.15 43.23
CA PRO A 730 -11.83 4.64 43.77
C PRO A 730 -13.02 3.71 43.43
N ASP A 731 -12.86 2.82 42.44
CA ASP A 731 -13.89 1.88 41.99
C ASP A 731 -13.70 0.45 42.56
N PHE A 732 -12.80 0.26 43.54
CA PHE A 732 -12.50 -1.05 44.12
C PHE A 732 -13.75 -1.81 44.59
N ALA A 733 -14.67 -1.11 45.26
CA ALA A 733 -15.87 -1.70 45.82
C ALA A 733 -16.86 -2.25 44.76
N ASN A 734 -16.75 -1.78 43.51
CA ASN A 734 -17.64 -2.19 42.42
C ASN A 734 -16.94 -3.09 41.38
N LEU A 735 -15.74 -3.60 41.67
CA LEU A 735 -15.04 -4.48 40.73
C LEU A 735 -15.84 -5.77 40.53
N PRO A 736 -16.13 -6.17 39.27
CA PRO A 736 -16.91 -7.37 39.00
C PRO A 736 -16.12 -8.67 39.27
N LEU A 737 -14.80 -8.57 39.32
CA LEU A 737 -13.90 -9.70 39.43
C LEU A 737 -12.57 -9.26 40.05
N ILE A 738 -12.11 -9.99 41.07
CA ILE A 738 -10.74 -9.91 41.57
C ILE A 738 -9.96 -11.06 40.93
N VAL A 739 -9.01 -10.73 40.05
CA VAL A 739 -8.26 -11.72 39.27
C VAL A 739 -7.47 -12.66 40.19
N GLU A 740 -6.89 -12.14 41.27
CA GLU A 740 -6.15 -12.93 42.26
C GLU A 740 -7.01 -14.06 42.86
N ASP A 741 -8.22 -13.73 43.30
CA ASP A 741 -9.15 -14.69 43.91
C ASP A 741 -9.64 -15.70 42.87
N PHE A 742 -10.04 -15.23 41.69
CA PHE A 742 -10.48 -16.10 40.60
C PHE A 742 -9.43 -17.14 40.22
N VAL A 743 -8.16 -16.74 40.14
CA VAL A 743 -7.04 -17.63 39.80
C VAL A 743 -6.87 -18.72 40.85
N LYS A 744 -6.90 -18.34 42.13
CA LYS A 744 -6.78 -19.29 43.25
C LYS A 744 -7.94 -20.27 43.28
N ASP A 745 -9.17 -19.77 43.12
CA ASP A 745 -10.40 -20.58 43.14
C ASP A 745 -10.46 -21.59 41.98
N ASN A 746 -9.84 -21.25 40.83
CA ASN A 746 -9.81 -22.10 39.64
C ASN A 746 -8.54 -22.97 39.52
N GLY A 747 -7.76 -23.07 40.59
CA GLY A 747 -6.59 -23.97 40.70
C GLY A 747 -5.32 -23.46 40.01
N GLY A 748 -5.21 -22.15 39.77
CA GLY A 748 -3.95 -21.50 39.38
C GLY A 748 -3.15 -21.01 40.58
N SER A 749 -1.88 -20.68 40.37
CA SER A 749 -1.02 -20.04 41.35
C SER A 749 -0.86 -18.57 41.02
N TYR A 750 -1.12 -17.69 41.99
CA TYR A 750 -0.97 -16.25 41.81
C TYR A 750 0.25 -15.76 42.57
N THR A 751 1.14 -15.04 41.90
CA THR A 751 2.33 -14.44 42.52
C THR A 751 2.32 -12.94 42.34
N GLY A 752 2.65 -12.22 43.39
CA GLY A 752 2.83 -10.77 43.38
C GLY A 752 4.00 -10.41 44.30
N GLU A 753 4.64 -9.29 44.04
CA GLU A 753 5.84 -8.85 44.77
C GLU A 753 5.61 -8.72 46.29
N PHE A 754 4.36 -8.51 46.72
CA PHE A 754 4.01 -8.33 48.13
C PHE A 754 3.60 -9.61 48.88
N VAL A 755 3.62 -10.79 48.24
CA VAL A 755 3.21 -12.06 48.88
C VAL A 755 4.45 -12.80 49.41
N GLY A 756 5.07 -12.28 50.47
CA GLY A 756 6.18 -12.94 51.17
C GLY A 756 6.83 -12.09 52.28
N SER A 757 6.72 -12.58 53.51
CA SER A 757 7.28 -12.09 54.80
C SER A 757 8.31 -10.94 54.83
N LEU A 758 7.95 -9.93 55.64
CA LEU A 758 8.80 -9.05 56.47
C LEU A 758 9.73 -8.01 55.81
N LYS A 759 9.31 -6.75 56.01
CA LYS A 759 10.11 -5.52 56.29
C LYS A 759 11.35 -5.26 55.42
N HIS A 760 11.27 -4.22 54.59
CA HIS A 760 11.99 -2.97 54.86
C HIS A 760 11.37 -1.79 54.10
N LEU A 761 11.20 -0.67 54.80
CA LEU A 761 10.79 0.61 54.24
C LEU A 761 11.77 1.07 53.15
N SER A 762 11.28 1.32 51.93
CA SER A 762 11.57 2.51 51.12
C SER A 762 10.97 2.39 49.70
N SER A 763 9.95 3.21 49.42
CA SER A 763 9.84 3.98 48.17
C SER A 763 10.03 3.28 46.81
N GLN A 764 9.23 2.27 46.46
CA GLN A 764 8.84 2.10 45.04
C GLN A 764 7.35 1.77 44.92
N GLU A 765 6.62 2.77 44.45
CA GLU A 765 5.24 2.67 44.00
C GLU A 765 5.20 1.81 42.72
N ASP A 766 4.22 0.92 42.59
CA ASP A 766 4.00 0.07 41.40
C ASP A 766 5.24 -0.70 40.91
N ALA A 767 5.83 -1.49 41.80
CA ALA A 767 7.03 -2.24 41.50
C ALA A 767 6.79 -3.29 40.39
N LEU A 768 7.85 -3.52 39.59
CA LEU A 768 7.77 -4.28 38.35
C LEU A 768 7.78 -5.77 38.66
N HIS A 769 6.74 -6.48 38.23
CA HIS A 769 6.64 -7.93 38.39
C HIS A 769 6.05 -8.61 37.16
N VAL A 770 6.75 -9.64 36.65
CA VAL A 770 6.37 -10.39 35.44
C VAL A 770 6.52 -11.88 35.71
N VAL A 771 5.50 -12.65 35.34
CA VAL A 771 5.50 -14.11 35.44
C VAL A 771 5.47 -14.71 34.05
N LEU A 772 6.44 -15.59 33.79
CA LEU A 772 6.55 -16.40 32.59
C LEU A 772 6.27 -17.86 32.95
N ASP A 773 5.14 -18.41 32.48
CA ASP A 773 4.83 -19.83 32.64
C ASP A 773 4.44 -20.45 31.28
N ARG A 774 5.29 -21.37 30.80
CA ARG A 774 5.14 -22.13 29.54
C ARG A 774 5.00 -21.26 28.30
N HIS A 775 3.79 -20.82 27.98
CA HIS A 775 3.46 -20.02 26.80
C HIS A 775 2.70 -18.74 27.15
N LEU A 776 2.48 -18.51 28.44
CA LEU A 776 1.79 -17.37 28.99
C LEU A 776 2.80 -16.44 29.68
N VAL A 777 2.75 -15.16 29.32
CA VAL A 777 3.45 -14.07 29.99
C VAL A 777 2.40 -13.19 30.64
N THR A 778 2.56 -12.89 31.92
CA THR A 778 1.69 -11.93 32.61
C THR A 778 2.52 -10.86 33.31
N GLY A 779 2.08 -9.61 33.22
CA GLY A 779 2.70 -8.48 33.92
C GLY A 779 1.71 -7.86 34.92
N GLN A 780 2.20 -7.51 36.11
CA GLN A 780 1.37 -7.06 37.22
C GLN A 780 0.69 -5.70 36.95
N ASN A 781 1.44 -4.73 36.44
CA ASN A 781 1.00 -3.34 36.25
C ASN A 781 1.58 -2.72 34.96
N VAL A 782 1.29 -1.43 34.69
CA VAL A 782 1.75 -0.72 33.49
C VAL A 782 3.28 -0.71 33.38
N GLN A 783 3.99 -0.59 34.50
CA GLN A 783 5.45 -0.58 34.60
C GLN A 783 6.04 -1.92 34.13
N SER A 784 5.28 -3.01 34.30
CA SER A 784 5.63 -4.36 33.85
C SER A 784 5.45 -4.58 32.34
N THR A 785 4.81 -3.65 31.60
CA THR A 785 4.51 -3.80 30.16
C THR A 785 5.76 -4.10 29.32
N THR A 786 6.82 -3.30 29.50
CA THR A 786 8.03 -3.44 28.67
C THR A 786 8.72 -4.78 28.90
N ALA A 787 8.82 -5.21 30.16
CA ALA A 787 9.42 -6.49 30.53
C ALA A 787 8.56 -7.67 30.02
N ALA A 788 7.23 -7.60 30.14
CA ALA A 788 6.32 -8.63 29.66
C ALA A 788 6.38 -8.78 28.12
N VAL A 789 6.37 -7.67 27.38
CA VAL A 789 6.44 -7.68 25.91
C VAL A 789 7.80 -8.19 25.41
N ASN A 790 8.90 -7.83 26.07
CA ASN A 790 10.21 -8.40 25.74
C ASN A 790 10.25 -9.92 25.98
N ASN A 791 9.68 -10.40 27.09
CA ASN A 791 9.54 -11.83 27.34
C ASN A 791 8.64 -12.52 26.30
N LEU A 792 7.57 -11.88 25.83
CA LEU A 792 6.75 -12.39 24.72
C LEU A 792 7.57 -12.56 23.44
N ILE A 793 8.37 -11.55 23.08
CA ILE A 793 9.24 -11.58 21.89
C ILE A 793 10.30 -12.69 22.02
N LEU A 794 10.91 -12.83 23.21
CA LEU A 794 11.86 -13.91 23.49
C LEU A 794 11.19 -15.29 23.42
N LEU A 795 9.99 -15.43 23.96
CA LEU A 795 9.23 -16.68 23.93
C LEU A 795 8.82 -17.04 22.51
N PHE A 796 8.45 -16.07 21.68
CA PHE A 796 8.21 -16.26 20.26
C PHE A 796 9.48 -16.70 19.53
N ASN A 797 10.61 -16.03 19.74
CA ASN A 797 11.89 -16.34 19.10
C ASN A 797 12.52 -17.67 19.55
N SER A 798 12.16 -18.16 20.74
CA SER A 798 12.64 -19.46 21.25
C SER A 798 11.96 -20.67 20.59
N ARG A 799 10.83 -20.46 19.90
CA ARG A 799 10.08 -21.51 19.18
C ARG A 799 10.62 -21.82 17.80
#